data_AF-A0A096P8Q5-F1
#
_entry.id   AF-A0A096P8Q5-F1
#
_cell.length_a   1.000
_cell.length_b   1.000
_cell.length_c   1.000
_cell.angle_alpha   90.00
_cell.angle_beta   90.00
_cell.angle_gamma   90.00
#
_symmetry.space_group_name_H-M   'P 1'
#
loop_
_entity.id
_entity.type
_entity.pdbx_description
1 polymer ?
#
loop_
_entity_poly.entity_id
_entity_poly.type
_entity_poly.pdbx_seq_one_letter_code
_entity_poly.pdbx_strand_id
1 'polypeptide(L)'
;MPSDATRRIAVIGGGVSGLSAAYLLSRPSIQSSTSSPGQNEKVQKAQVVHATDAARAVTLFESCDVLGGHALTVHSPTANGEVDLGFQVFNLTTYPHLVGLFGALGVESERSDMSFSCSSGDVEWGSIGLKGVFAQKKNARSARFLKMIREILRFGKSAPEVLDEKRATEFEDVSLGEYLERNRYSTFFKDHYVVPMCAAIWSCSDEDAMAFPVKTLVRFWVNHHLLNVIERPLWRVVKGRSSAYVDAIERELDDVRKGAYVKAVKRTSNGKSVIVTYAQKDAKGKTREHSEVFDDVVFACHSDQVLTIMGESAYKDEIEALSAVKYQENEVYLHTDATLMPRSRDAWASWNCLRGDRLDIPEEEAKTRSVCVTYWVNLLQNLAPGTKDLFVTLNPPRPPREGSVEHKVTLAHPLFNKAAIAAQTQIQALQGKDRVWFCGAWCGYGFHEDGIKSAVDCCDKLLGRSSVPWIPRPCNPKLSSTTKAVLPLFQRACTGWLPANKRLRMILPDGSERMMCGKDAGDSSETITMTVFNQRVFVQTILRADIGLGECYMNGDFDADLIGLLDTVCKGHPGASGVDTLSCKPKMRFDPVGLITEAVNWVGAKMEMAAHKALSNTKEGSRKNIEYHYDAGNDFYKLWLDRTMLYSSAIHGDIDDANMSVDVLDKFETFEAREKHLEAAQYTKIDAIIDRADIQSGHRVLEIGCGWGTCAIRMVQRKKCHVTGLTLSHEQHAEATARVKAAGLSHLIDIVICDYRDVKGTFDRVVSIEMLEAVGHEHLPTYFSTVHRVLKPGGKASIQVITMPDGRYDAYCNSESDFIRAYIFPGGHLPSVAAMRDASPRGLVLSSYDDIGLHYAVTLRLWRERMMHHAERILSMGYTRKFLRMFEFYFAYCEAAFANKLIYDLQMTWTKVSEDVNITKVQRSFAIRPYLLDAGIIGAGCAIYYQHQPKTAAALADAAAPLMAAFVATFGLVWILAMMALTVFPKFKLGKKVSKVKLDEASTAHGTLSSRALELSRPLMKAIVSAAIGSAACAFIADAPDITLKSASWMLPVVENRKTRKAASDLLIKYAVVSFARGVTSIARRKRLSMMKHSVELMTTLYAIHHDLFVVALACSLVIEVRVFATHFRVFARVASGFPHYETFAYAASRTLATLALYAFQIAPTLLAGRALALHINSDVIDPSSGTGIAVSVAICVAVASAGRVYVQDVQHAVAERKIRDRILSVATSADI
;
A
#
# COMPACT_ATOMS: atom_id res chain seq x y z
N MET A 1 6.04 -49.78 6.80
CA MET A 1 7.11 -49.41 5.84
C MET A 1 6.67 -48.11 5.17
N PRO A 2 7.56 -47.13 4.95
CA PRO A 2 7.26 -45.97 4.10
C PRO A 2 7.11 -46.46 2.65
N SER A 3 6.12 -45.95 1.93
CA SER A 3 5.89 -46.30 0.52
C SER A 3 6.81 -45.47 -0.37
N ASP A 4 7.99 -46.00 -0.65
CA ASP A 4 9.03 -45.39 -1.51
C ASP A 4 8.71 -45.50 -3.02
N ALA A 5 7.41 -45.58 -3.36
CA ALA A 5 6.91 -45.80 -4.71
C ALA A 5 6.38 -44.48 -5.31
N THR A 6 6.87 -44.14 -6.50
CA THR A 6 6.39 -42.98 -7.27
C THR A 6 4.92 -43.16 -7.66
N ARG A 7 4.04 -42.26 -7.20
CA ARG A 7 2.61 -42.26 -7.53
C ARG A 7 2.42 -41.82 -8.99
N ARG A 8 1.92 -42.69 -9.84
CA ARG A 8 1.67 -42.42 -11.27
C ARG A 8 0.27 -41.85 -11.46
N ILE A 9 0.14 -40.71 -12.14
CA ILE A 9 -1.15 -40.06 -12.41
C ILE A 9 -1.31 -39.84 -13.91
N ALA A 10 -2.41 -40.34 -14.48
CA ALA A 10 -2.79 -40.04 -15.86
C ALA A 10 -3.71 -38.82 -15.89
N VAL A 11 -3.45 -37.86 -16.78
CA VAL A 11 -4.38 -36.75 -17.11
C VAL A 11 -4.84 -36.94 -18.54
N ILE A 12 -6.15 -36.99 -18.77
CA ILE A 12 -6.75 -37.33 -20.08
C ILE A 12 -7.46 -36.10 -20.65
N GLY A 13 -6.93 -35.57 -21.75
CA GLY A 13 -7.37 -34.34 -22.42
C GLY A 13 -6.38 -33.20 -22.17
N GLY A 14 -5.75 -32.69 -23.22
CA GLY A 14 -4.79 -31.58 -23.23
C GLY A 14 -5.42 -30.19 -23.43
N GLY A 15 -6.70 -30.03 -23.12
CA GLY A 15 -7.36 -28.73 -23.02
C GLY A 15 -6.91 -27.94 -21.79
N VAL A 16 -7.38 -26.69 -21.63
CA VAL A 16 -6.97 -25.79 -20.53
C VAL A 16 -7.06 -26.42 -19.12
N SER A 17 -8.10 -27.24 -18.86
CA SER A 17 -8.25 -27.97 -17.59
C SER A 17 -7.18 -29.03 -17.37
N GLY A 18 -6.83 -29.80 -18.41
CA GLY A 18 -5.86 -30.89 -18.30
C GLY A 18 -4.43 -30.39 -18.31
N LEU A 19 -4.14 -29.34 -19.09
CA LEU A 19 -2.88 -28.59 -18.99
C LEU A 19 -2.67 -28.04 -17.58
N SER A 20 -3.71 -27.42 -17.00
CA SER A 20 -3.66 -26.92 -15.62
C SER A 20 -3.49 -28.04 -14.59
N ALA A 21 -4.25 -29.13 -14.71
CA ALA A 21 -4.15 -30.27 -13.80
C ALA A 21 -2.77 -30.95 -13.90
N ALA A 22 -2.27 -31.19 -15.12
CA ALA A 22 -0.96 -31.78 -15.34
C ALA A 22 0.15 -30.90 -14.73
N TYR A 23 0.12 -29.59 -14.98
CA TYR A 23 1.07 -28.62 -14.42
C TYR A 23 1.03 -28.56 -12.90
N LEU A 24 -0.16 -28.54 -12.29
CA LEU A 24 -0.31 -28.50 -10.83
C LEU A 24 0.10 -29.82 -10.14
N LEU A 25 -0.01 -30.96 -10.84
CA LEU A 25 0.35 -32.28 -10.33
C LEU A 25 1.81 -32.67 -10.62
N SER A 26 2.42 -32.17 -11.70
CA SER A 26 3.82 -32.43 -12.07
C SER A 26 4.77 -31.73 -11.13
N ARG A 27 4.43 -30.51 -10.70
CA ARG A 27 5.23 -29.77 -9.73
C ARG A 27 5.39 -30.61 -8.44
N PRO A 28 6.62 -30.81 -7.93
CA PRO A 28 6.84 -31.49 -6.65
C PRO A 28 6.15 -30.73 -5.52
N SER A 29 6.13 -31.26 -4.30
CA SER A 29 5.52 -30.60 -3.12
C SER A 29 6.12 -29.24 -2.82
N ILE A 30 5.60 -28.22 -3.53
CA ILE A 30 6.28 -27.02 -4.02
C ILE A 30 7.73 -26.91 -3.52
N GLN A 31 8.58 -27.80 -4.05
CA GLN A 31 10.03 -27.64 -4.01
C GLN A 31 10.36 -26.83 -5.26
N SER A 32 11.08 -25.73 -5.07
CA SER A 32 11.10 -24.63 -6.04
C SER A 32 11.68 -25.04 -7.39
N SER A 33 11.07 -24.52 -8.46
CA SER A 33 11.75 -24.17 -9.70
C SER A 33 11.35 -22.74 -10.05
N THR A 34 12.29 -21.81 -9.88
CA THR A 34 12.23 -20.45 -10.43
C THR A 34 13.24 -20.36 -11.56
N SER A 35 12.82 -20.71 -12.77
CA SER A 35 13.61 -20.48 -13.97
C SER A 35 13.59 -18.98 -14.30
N SER A 36 14.74 -18.32 -14.21
CA SER A 36 14.96 -17.11 -14.99
C SER A 36 14.85 -17.46 -16.49
N PRO A 37 14.37 -16.54 -17.36
CA PRO A 37 14.20 -16.87 -18.78
C PRO A 37 15.55 -17.03 -19.49
N GLY A 38 16.03 -18.28 -19.55
CA GLY A 38 17.16 -18.71 -20.38
C GLY A 38 18.42 -19.11 -19.60
N GLN A 39 18.64 -20.42 -19.45
CA GLN A 39 19.86 -21.13 -19.87
C GLN A 39 19.68 -22.66 -19.75
N ASN A 40 20.65 -23.43 -20.27
CA ASN A 40 20.44 -24.76 -20.86
C ASN A 40 20.28 -25.95 -19.88
N GLU A 41 19.64 -26.99 -20.40
CA GLU A 41 19.55 -28.33 -19.80
C GLU A 41 20.93 -28.99 -19.59
N LYS A 42 21.26 -29.31 -18.34
CA LYS A 42 21.70 -30.63 -17.83
C LYS A 42 22.42 -30.50 -16.49
N VAL A 43 21.87 -31.16 -15.47
CA VAL A 43 22.55 -31.99 -14.44
C VAL A 43 21.58 -32.17 -13.27
N GLN A 44 21.05 -33.38 -13.10
CA GLN A 44 20.38 -33.82 -11.88
C GLN A 44 21.27 -34.85 -11.16
N LYS A 45 21.44 -34.69 -9.84
CA LYS A 45 21.34 -35.73 -8.77
C LYS A 45 22.28 -35.47 -7.58
N ALA A 46 21.73 -35.01 -6.47
CA ALA A 46 22.09 -35.42 -5.11
C ALA A 46 20.91 -35.13 -4.15
N GLN A 47 20.64 -36.03 -3.19
CA GLN A 47 19.47 -35.97 -2.30
C GLN A 47 19.83 -35.41 -0.91
N VAL A 48 18.85 -34.87 -0.18
CA VAL A 48 18.44 -35.37 1.16
C VAL A 48 16.92 -35.22 1.31
N VAL A 49 16.22 -36.27 1.73
CA VAL A 49 14.75 -36.31 1.88
C VAL A 49 14.35 -36.84 3.26
N HIS A 50 13.57 -36.07 4.02
CA HIS A 50 12.67 -36.51 5.09
C HIS A 50 11.67 -35.36 5.36
N ALA A 51 10.36 -35.53 5.54
CA ALA A 51 9.46 -36.64 5.21
C ALA A 51 8.01 -36.08 5.23
N THR A 52 7.11 -36.34 4.28
CA THR A 52 7.22 -37.04 2.98
C THR A 52 6.05 -36.59 2.10
N ASP A 53 6.29 -36.30 0.82
CA ASP A 53 5.29 -36.37 -0.26
C ASP A 53 5.84 -37.38 -1.27
N ALA A 54 5.05 -38.37 -1.70
CA ALA A 54 5.54 -39.37 -2.63
C ALA A 54 5.88 -38.70 -3.97
N ALA A 55 7.00 -39.09 -4.58
CA ALA A 55 7.34 -38.61 -5.92
C ALA A 55 6.16 -38.88 -6.87
N ARG A 56 5.81 -37.92 -7.72
CA ARG A 56 4.68 -38.03 -8.64
C ARG A 56 5.19 -38.06 -10.07
N ALA A 57 4.68 -39.00 -10.86
CA ALA A 57 4.93 -39.08 -12.29
C ALA A 57 3.61 -38.82 -13.01
N VAL A 58 3.54 -37.71 -13.74
CA VAL A 58 2.31 -37.27 -14.41
C VAL A 58 2.46 -37.47 -15.91
N THR A 59 1.51 -38.19 -16.51
CA THR A 59 1.42 -38.37 -17.97
C THR A 59 0.19 -37.63 -18.49
N LEU A 60 0.37 -36.65 -19.38
CA LEU A 60 -0.72 -35.98 -20.08
C LEU A 60 -0.98 -36.67 -21.42
N PHE A 61 -2.21 -37.16 -21.62
CA PHE A 61 -2.68 -37.74 -22.87
C PHE A 61 -3.54 -36.75 -23.65
N GLU A 62 -3.17 -36.46 -24.89
CA GLU A 62 -3.99 -35.69 -25.84
C GLU A 62 -4.22 -36.51 -27.11
N SER A 63 -5.47 -36.57 -27.54
CA SER A 63 -5.96 -37.24 -28.75
C SER A 63 -5.47 -36.59 -30.05
N CYS A 64 -5.30 -35.27 -30.05
CA CYS A 64 -4.81 -34.47 -31.16
C CYS A 64 -3.28 -34.39 -31.17
N ASP A 65 -2.70 -34.04 -32.33
CA ASP A 65 -1.26 -33.80 -32.46
C ASP A 65 -0.81 -32.42 -31.87
N VAL A 66 -1.77 -31.64 -31.34
CA VAL A 66 -1.60 -30.31 -30.72
C VAL A 66 -2.36 -30.23 -29.39
N LEU A 67 -1.84 -29.42 -28.46
CA LEU A 67 -2.46 -29.14 -27.15
C LEU A 67 -3.39 -27.91 -27.21
N GLY A 68 -4.12 -27.65 -26.13
CA GLY A 68 -4.91 -26.43 -25.91
C GLY A 68 -6.43 -26.65 -26.02
N GLY A 69 -6.88 -27.55 -26.89
CA GLY A 69 -8.31 -27.80 -27.14
C GLY A 69 -8.97 -26.52 -27.68
N HIS A 70 -9.93 -25.95 -26.94
CA HIS A 70 -10.52 -24.64 -27.27
C HIS A 70 -9.55 -23.46 -27.13
N ALA A 71 -8.38 -23.63 -26.50
CA ALA A 71 -7.26 -22.70 -26.61
C ALA A 71 -6.54 -22.92 -27.96
N LEU A 72 -7.23 -22.50 -29.03
CA LEU A 72 -6.86 -22.79 -30.41
C LEU A 72 -6.35 -21.54 -31.13
N THR A 73 -5.05 -21.48 -31.34
CA THR A 73 -4.37 -20.49 -32.19
C THR A 73 -4.10 -21.08 -33.58
N VAL A 74 -4.30 -20.30 -34.64
CA VAL A 74 -3.94 -20.66 -36.02
C VAL A 74 -3.22 -19.52 -36.74
N HIS A 75 -2.35 -19.88 -37.68
CA HIS A 75 -1.69 -18.93 -38.56
C HIS A 75 -2.66 -18.39 -39.63
N SER A 76 -2.76 -17.06 -39.75
CA SER A 76 -3.56 -16.38 -40.77
C SER A 76 -2.65 -15.69 -41.81
N PRO A 77 -2.72 -16.09 -43.09
CA PRO A 77 -2.07 -15.37 -44.18
C PRO A 77 -2.54 -13.90 -44.30
N THR A 78 -3.82 -13.61 -44.07
CA THR A 78 -4.34 -12.23 -44.09
C THR A 78 -3.79 -11.38 -42.93
N ALA A 79 -3.65 -11.95 -41.73
CA ALA A 79 -3.05 -11.24 -40.60
C ALA A 79 -1.51 -11.16 -40.67
N ASN A 80 -0.88 -12.03 -41.47
CA ASN A 80 0.56 -12.32 -41.44
C ASN A 80 1.04 -12.67 -40.02
N GLY A 81 0.31 -13.57 -39.36
CA GLY A 81 0.55 -13.95 -37.96
C GLY A 81 -0.61 -14.71 -37.34
N GLU A 82 -0.51 -14.90 -36.02
CA GLU A 82 -1.38 -15.80 -35.25
C GLU A 82 -2.71 -15.17 -34.81
N VAL A 83 -3.79 -15.95 -34.92
CA VAL A 83 -5.17 -15.59 -34.57
C VAL A 83 -5.78 -16.71 -33.70
N ASP A 84 -6.39 -16.34 -32.57
CA ASP A 84 -7.16 -17.28 -31.75
C ASP A 84 -8.57 -17.50 -32.33
N LEU A 85 -9.04 -18.76 -32.38
CA LEU A 85 -10.37 -19.12 -32.91
C LEU A 85 -11.38 -19.49 -31.81
N GLY A 86 -10.91 -20.07 -30.71
CA GLY A 86 -11.75 -20.47 -29.57
C GLY A 86 -11.68 -19.45 -28.44
N PHE A 87 -10.88 -19.74 -27.42
CA PHE A 87 -10.56 -18.79 -26.34
C PHE A 87 -9.73 -17.63 -26.88
N GLN A 88 -10.31 -16.43 -26.85
CA GLN A 88 -9.69 -15.21 -27.39
C GLN A 88 -9.38 -14.16 -26.31
N VAL A 89 -10.10 -14.15 -25.17
CA VAL A 89 -10.14 -12.98 -24.26
C VAL A 89 -10.38 -13.34 -22.79
N PHE A 90 -9.88 -12.49 -21.89
CA PHE A 90 -10.13 -12.55 -20.45
C PHE A 90 -10.14 -11.14 -19.81
N ASN A 91 -10.35 -11.05 -18.50
CA ASN A 91 -10.19 -9.83 -17.71
C ASN A 91 -9.76 -10.12 -16.26
N LEU A 92 -9.20 -9.14 -15.55
CA LEU A 92 -8.64 -9.33 -14.19
C LEU A 92 -9.68 -9.53 -13.08
N THR A 93 -10.96 -9.28 -13.37
CA THR A 93 -12.04 -9.42 -12.39
C THR A 93 -12.58 -10.84 -12.33
N THR A 94 -12.81 -11.46 -13.50
CA THR A 94 -13.47 -12.78 -13.60
C THR A 94 -12.53 -13.94 -13.89
N TYR A 95 -11.24 -13.71 -14.12
CA TYR A 95 -10.25 -14.75 -14.41
C TYR A 95 -9.06 -14.79 -13.41
N PRO A 96 -9.29 -14.83 -12.08
CA PRO A 96 -8.21 -14.73 -11.10
C PRO A 96 -7.23 -15.92 -11.10
N HIS A 97 -7.63 -17.14 -11.45
CA HIS A 97 -6.72 -18.27 -11.60
C HIS A 97 -5.94 -18.22 -12.91
N LEU A 98 -6.57 -17.86 -14.04
CA LEU A 98 -5.84 -17.64 -15.31
C LEU A 98 -4.76 -16.55 -15.17
N VAL A 99 -5.08 -15.43 -14.51
CA VAL A 99 -4.11 -14.35 -14.24
C VAL A 99 -2.96 -14.83 -13.35
N GLY A 100 -3.26 -15.66 -12.34
CA GLY A 100 -2.23 -16.27 -11.49
C GLY A 100 -1.34 -17.25 -12.24
N LEU A 101 -1.93 -18.05 -13.14
CA LEU A 101 -1.22 -19.00 -14.01
C LEU A 101 -0.29 -18.25 -14.99
N PHE A 102 -0.77 -17.19 -15.64
CA PHE A 102 0.06 -16.33 -16.50
C PHE A 102 1.22 -15.71 -15.72
N GLY A 103 0.98 -15.23 -14.49
CA GLY A 103 2.04 -14.74 -13.60
C GLY A 103 3.08 -15.81 -13.26
N ALA A 104 2.66 -17.06 -13.03
CA ALA A 104 3.56 -18.17 -12.74
C ALA A 104 4.36 -18.66 -13.98
N LEU A 105 3.83 -18.46 -15.19
CA LEU A 105 4.47 -18.86 -16.46
C LEU A 105 5.24 -17.71 -17.15
N GLY A 106 5.21 -16.50 -16.61
CA GLY A 106 5.80 -15.31 -17.24
C GLY A 106 5.08 -14.84 -18.52
N VAL A 107 3.80 -15.22 -18.70
CA VAL A 107 3.02 -14.91 -19.91
C VAL A 107 2.40 -13.51 -19.82
N GLU A 108 2.65 -12.69 -20.84
CA GLU A 108 2.11 -11.33 -20.92
C GLU A 108 0.71 -11.27 -21.55
N SER A 109 0.03 -10.13 -21.31
CA SER A 109 -1.23 -9.78 -21.95
C SER A 109 -1.27 -8.32 -22.37
N GLU A 110 -2.18 -8.00 -23.27
CA GLU A 110 -2.45 -6.65 -23.78
C GLU A 110 -3.95 -6.33 -23.71
N ARG A 111 -4.30 -5.05 -23.75
CA ARG A 111 -5.70 -4.59 -23.70
C ARG A 111 -6.45 -5.00 -24.98
N SER A 112 -7.73 -5.35 -24.83
CA SER A 112 -8.67 -5.76 -25.88
C SER A 112 -9.95 -4.93 -25.86
N ASP A 113 -10.66 -4.89 -26.98
CA ASP A 113 -12.08 -4.50 -27.02
C ASP A 113 -13.00 -5.72 -26.85
N MET A 114 -14.25 -5.49 -26.42
CA MET A 114 -15.30 -6.51 -26.29
C MET A 114 -16.68 -5.90 -26.57
N SER A 115 -16.78 -5.07 -27.59
CA SER A 115 -18.03 -4.42 -28.00
C SER A 115 -18.97 -5.38 -28.74
N PHE A 116 -20.26 -5.31 -28.43
CA PHE A 116 -21.31 -6.16 -29.00
C PHE A 116 -22.10 -5.43 -30.10
N SER A 117 -22.58 -6.15 -31.11
CA SER A 117 -23.62 -5.67 -32.03
C SER A 117 -24.71 -6.70 -32.30
N CYS A 118 -25.86 -6.20 -32.77
CA CYS A 118 -26.97 -7.01 -33.24
C CYS A 118 -27.48 -6.44 -34.57
N SER A 119 -27.62 -7.33 -35.57
CA SER A 119 -28.27 -7.06 -36.86
C SER A 119 -29.43 -8.05 -37.01
N SER A 120 -30.66 -7.53 -37.03
CA SER A 120 -31.89 -8.32 -37.12
C SER A 120 -33.03 -7.46 -37.68
N GLY A 121 -33.72 -7.95 -38.71
CA GLY A 121 -34.80 -7.22 -39.37
C GLY A 121 -34.32 -5.91 -39.98
N ASP A 122 -35.12 -4.86 -39.80
CA ASP A 122 -34.76 -3.51 -40.20
C ASP A 122 -33.82 -2.80 -39.20
N VAL A 123 -33.35 -3.46 -38.14
CA VAL A 123 -32.67 -2.84 -36.99
C VAL A 123 -31.21 -3.30 -36.88
N GLU A 124 -30.30 -2.33 -36.82
CA GLU A 124 -28.88 -2.56 -36.52
C GLU A 124 -28.40 -1.57 -35.46
N TRP A 125 -27.64 -2.07 -34.48
CA TRP A 125 -26.97 -1.27 -33.46
C TRP A 125 -25.72 -1.98 -32.93
N GLY A 126 -24.72 -1.21 -32.52
CA GLY A 126 -23.50 -1.70 -31.86
C GLY A 126 -23.18 -0.92 -30.58
N SER A 127 -22.31 -1.46 -29.72
CA SER A 127 -21.99 -0.85 -28.42
C SER A 127 -20.77 0.09 -28.46
N ILE A 128 -20.12 0.30 -29.62
CA ILE A 128 -19.01 1.25 -29.77
C ILE A 128 -19.53 2.69 -29.82
N GLY A 129 -19.72 3.26 -28.62
CA GLY A 129 -20.11 4.66 -28.44
C GLY A 129 -21.47 5.03 -29.06
N LEU A 130 -21.77 6.32 -29.10
CA LEU A 130 -23.06 6.81 -29.63
C LEU A 130 -23.22 6.57 -31.13
N LYS A 131 -22.12 6.49 -31.90
CA LYS A 131 -22.14 6.20 -33.34
C LYS A 131 -22.61 4.76 -33.59
N GLY A 132 -22.15 3.79 -32.79
CA GLY A 132 -22.63 2.41 -32.84
C GLY A 132 -24.08 2.26 -32.38
N VAL A 133 -24.46 2.88 -31.26
CA VAL A 133 -25.83 2.76 -30.72
C VAL A 133 -26.86 3.33 -31.70
N PHE A 134 -26.51 4.39 -32.43
CA PHE A 134 -27.33 4.99 -33.47
C PHE A 134 -26.76 4.80 -34.89
N ALA A 135 -26.13 3.66 -35.15
CA ALA A 135 -25.56 3.30 -36.45
C ALA A 135 -26.58 3.44 -37.60
N GLN A 136 -27.86 3.24 -37.30
CA GLN A 136 -28.98 3.70 -38.09
C GLN A 136 -29.58 4.96 -37.45
N LYS A 137 -29.42 6.13 -38.07
CA LYS A 137 -29.93 7.42 -37.56
C LYS A 137 -31.43 7.44 -37.25
N LYS A 138 -32.24 6.61 -37.93
CA LYS A 138 -33.68 6.42 -37.66
C LYS A 138 -33.96 5.91 -36.23
N ASN A 139 -33.04 5.16 -35.62
CA ASN A 139 -33.23 4.55 -34.31
C ASN A 139 -33.30 5.60 -33.19
N ALA A 140 -32.67 6.76 -33.36
CA ALA A 140 -32.78 7.90 -32.45
C ALA A 140 -34.20 8.52 -32.38
N ARG A 141 -35.07 8.23 -33.36
CA ARG A 141 -36.48 8.65 -33.40
C ARG A 141 -37.47 7.48 -33.27
N SER A 142 -36.97 6.25 -33.15
CA SER A 142 -37.78 5.03 -33.09
C SER A 142 -38.27 4.79 -31.66
N ALA A 143 -39.58 4.92 -31.43
CA ALA A 143 -40.17 4.72 -30.10
C ALA A 143 -39.90 3.32 -29.52
N ARG A 144 -39.93 2.27 -30.37
CA ARG A 144 -39.59 0.88 -29.97
C ARG A 144 -38.11 0.73 -29.59
N PHE A 145 -37.21 1.38 -30.32
CA PHE A 145 -35.77 1.34 -30.02
C PHE A 145 -35.44 2.12 -28.74
N LEU A 146 -35.98 3.33 -28.56
CA LEU A 146 -35.80 4.09 -27.32
C LEU A 146 -36.45 3.39 -26.11
N LYS A 147 -37.55 2.63 -26.31
CA LYS A 147 -38.11 1.74 -25.29
C LYS A 147 -37.13 0.61 -24.94
N MET A 148 -36.53 -0.06 -25.92
CA MET A 148 -35.48 -1.07 -25.69
C MET A 148 -34.34 -0.52 -24.83
N ILE A 149 -33.80 0.66 -25.14
CA ILE A 149 -32.74 1.29 -24.33
C ILE A 149 -33.18 1.49 -22.86
N ARG A 150 -34.42 1.92 -22.63
CA ARG A 150 -34.98 2.02 -21.26
C ARG A 150 -35.18 0.65 -20.61
N GLU A 151 -35.56 -0.37 -21.37
CA GLU A 151 -35.72 -1.75 -20.89
C GLU A 151 -34.37 -2.42 -20.56
N ILE A 152 -33.29 -2.11 -21.30
CA ILE A 152 -31.90 -2.48 -20.94
C ILE A 152 -31.52 -1.90 -19.58
N LEU A 153 -31.74 -0.59 -19.38
CA LEU A 153 -31.46 0.06 -18.10
C LEU A 153 -32.35 -0.48 -16.97
N ARG A 154 -33.61 -0.84 -17.26
CA ARG A 154 -34.52 -1.50 -16.30
C ARG A 154 -33.99 -2.88 -15.92
N PHE A 155 -33.65 -3.71 -16.90
CA PHE A 155 -33.12 -5.06 -16.69
C PHE A 155 -31.80 -5.04 -15.91
N GLY A 156 -30.86 -4.16 -16.27
CA GLY A 156 -29.62 -3.95 -15.52
C GLY A 156 -29.83 -3.62 -14.04
N LYS A 157 -30.94 -2.94 -13.70
CA LYS A 157 -31.31 -2.61 -12.32
C LYS A 157 -32.08 -3.71 -11.59
N SER A 158 -33.05 -4.35 -12.24
CA SER A 158 -34.00 -5.28 -11.59
C SER A 158 -33.61 -6.75 -11.70
N ALA A 159 -32.83 -7.16 -12.70
CA ALA A 159 -32.39 -8.53 -12.83
C ALA A 159 -31.58 -9.03 -11.60
N PRO A 160 -30.64 -8.24 -11.01
CA PRO A 160 -29.90 -8.66 -9.81
C PRO A 160 -30.77 -9.06 -8.61
N GLU A 161 -32.03 -8.62 -8.54
CA GLU A 161 -32.96 -9.00 -7.47
C GLU A 161 -33.27 -10.52 -7.44
N VAL A 162 -33.06 -11.26 -8.53
CA VAL A 162 -33.21 -12.74 -8.54
C VAL A 162 -32.13 -13.47 -7.72
N LEU A 163 -31.09 -12.74 -7.30
CA LEU A 163 -30.01 -13.25 -6.45
C LEU A 163 -30.22 -12.93 -4.96
N ASP A 164 -31.28 -12.19 -4.59
CA ASP A 164 -31.62 -11.95 -3.18
C ASP A 164 -32.00 -13.29 -2.50
N GLU A 165 -31.29 -13.63 -1.43
CA GLU A 165 -31.53 -14.84 -0.65
C GLU A 165 -32.99 -14.95 -0.16
N LYS A 166 -33.65 -13.81 0.13
CA LYS A 166 -35.06 -13.77 0.55
C LYS A 166 -36.04 -14.16 -0.56
N ARG A 167 -35.58 -14.15 -1.82
CA ARG A 167 -36.32 -14.50 -3.03
C ARG A 167 -35.73 -15.73 -3.71
N ALA A 168 -34.81 -16.45 -3.05
CA ALA A 168 -34.07 -17.55 -3.65
C ALA A 168 -34.96 -18.67 -4.21
N THR A 169 -36.12 -18.91 -3.57
CA THR A 169 -37.14 -19.90 -3.97
C THR A 169 -38.11 -19.35 -5.04
N GLU A 170 -38.31 -18.03 -5.14
CA GLU A 170 -39.17 -17.40 -6.17
C GLU A 170 -38.60 -17.62 -7.59
N PHE A 171 -37.27 -17.69 -7.70
CA PHE A 171 -36.53 -17.75 -8.96
C PHE A 171 -35.69 -19.02 -9.14
N GLU A 172 -35.86 -20.02 -8.28
CA GLU A 172 -35.09 -21.27 -8.34
C GLU A 172 -35.31 -22.04 -9.65
N ASP A 173 -36.58 -22.16 -10.05
CA ASP A 173 -37.04 -22.92 -11.21
C ASP A 173 -37.55 -22.04 -12.36
N VAL A 174 -37.15 -20.76 -12.39
CA VAL A 174 -37.66 -19.79 -13.38
C VAL A 174 -36.70 -19.65 -14.56
N SER A 175 -37.21 -19.85 -15.77
CA SER A 175 -36.49 -19.62 -17.02
C SER A 175 -36.38 -18.12 -17.37
N LEU A 176 -35.44 -17.77 -18.26
CA LEU A 176 -35.34 -16.40 -18.80
C LEU A 176 -36.66 -15.96 -19.45
N GLY A 177 -37.30 -16.83 -20.25
CA GLY A 177 -38.55 -16.53 -20.94
C GLY A 177 -39.67 -16.13 -19.98
N GLU A 178 -39.92 -16.97 -18.96
CA GLU A 178 -40.91 -16.69 -17.92
C GLU A 178 -40.58 -15.41 -17.14
N TYR A 179 -39.30 -15.18 -16.78
CA TYR A 179 -38.90 -13.97 -16.08
C TYR A 179 -39.24 -12.71 -16.90
N LEU A 180 -38.94 -12.72 -18.21
CA LEU A 180 -39.21 -11.61 -19.11
C LEU A 180 -40.71 -11.33 -19.27
N GLU A 181 -41.54 -12.37 -19.22
CA GLU A 181 -43.00 -12.27 -19.30
C GLU A 181 -43.63 -11.78 -17.99
N ARG A 182 -43.29 -12.40 -16.86
CA ARG A 182 -43.73 -12.00 -15.51
C ARG A 182 -43.42 -10.52 -15.26
N ASN A 183 -42.27 -10.03 -15.74
CA ASN A 183 -41.84 -8.64 -15.60
C ASN A 183 -42.23 -7.71 -16.78
N ARG A 184 -43.05 -8.19 -17.73
CA ARG A 184 -43.61 -7.41 -18.85
C ARG A 184 -42.51 -6.66 -19.64
N TYR A 185 -41.50 -7.38 -20.13
CA TYR A 185 -40.54 -6.86 -21.10
C TYR A 185 -41.09 -6.97 -22.52
N SER A 186 -40.85 -5.96 -23.37
CA SER A 186 -41.31 -5.99 -24.76
C SER A 186 -40.59 -7.06 -25.60
N THR A 187 -41.32 -7.68 -26.52
CA THR A 187 -40.78 -8.61 -27.54
C THR A 187 -39.58 -8.01 -28.27
N PHE A 188 -39.67 -6.72 -28.64
CA PHE A 188 -38.56 -6.00 -29.27
C PHE A 188 -37.28 -5.92 -28.39
N PHE A 189 -37.40 -5.88 -27.06
CA PHE A 189 -36.24 -6.01 -26.17
C PHE A 189 -35.75 -7.47 -26.04
N LYS A 190 -36.66 -8.45 -26.06
CA LYS A 190 -36.30 -9.88 -26.09
C LYS A 190 -35.39 -10.16 -27.30
N ASP A 191 -35.87 -9.82 -28.50
CA ASP A 191 -35.32 -10.29 -29.77
C ASP A 191 -34.11 -9.48 -30.27
N HIS A 192 -33.97 -8.21 -29.84
CA HIS A 192 -32.88 -7.32 -30.28
C HIS A 192 -31.81 -7.02 -29.21
N TYR A 193 -31.96 -7.53 -27.97
CA TYR A 193 -30.95 -7.37 -26.91
C TYR A 193 -30.70 -8.64 -26.09
N VAL A 194 -31.66 -9.09 -25.27
CA VAL A 194 -31.36 -10.07 -24.20
C VAL A 194 -31.18 -11.49 -24.72
N VAL A 195 -32.01 -11.95 -25.67
CA VAL A 195 -31.84 -13.28 -26.29
C VAL A 195 -30.59 -13.30 -27.20
N PRO A 196 -30.32 -12.30 -28.07
CA PRO A 196 -29.06 -12.22 -28.82
C PRO A 196 -27.80 -12.29 -27.95
N MET A 197 -27.81 -11.57 -26.82
CA MET A 197 -26.67 -11.55 -25.90
C MET A 197 -26.52 -12.89 -25.15
N CYS A 198 -27.62 -13.49 -24.70
CA CYS A 198 -27.59 -14.81 -24.04
C CYS A 198 -27.08 -15.90 -25.00
N ALA A 199 -27.69 -16.01 -26.18
CA ALA A 199 -27.32 -16.99 -27.19
C ALA A 199 -25.85 -16.84 -27.62
N ALA A 200 -25.37 -15.61 -27.84
CA ALA A 200 -23.99 -15.35 -28.24
C ALA A 200 -22.94 -15.70 -27.17
N ILE A 201 -23.31 -15.79 -25.89
CA ILE A 201 -22.40 -16.15 -24.79
C ILE A 201 -22.20 -17.68 -24.72
N TRP A 202 -23.25 -18.47 -24.99
CA TRP A 202 -23.21 -19.94 -24.91
C TRP A 202 -23.28 -20.66 -26.27
N SER A 203 -23.28 -19.92 -27.38
CA SER A 203 -23.42 -20.44 -28.75
C SER A 203 -24.66 -21.32 -28.99
N CYS A 204 -25.73 -21.10 -28.24
CA CYS A 204 -26.96 -21.92 -28.27
C CYS A 204 -28.06 -21.33 -29.17
N SER A 205 -29.22 -22.01 -29.23
CA SER A 205 -30.41 -21.55 -29.95
C SER A 205 -31.19 -20.47 -29.20
N ASP A 206 -32.19 -19.88 -29.85
CA ASP A 206 -33.11 -18.93 -29.19
C ASP A 206 -34.00 -19.60 -28.15
N GLU A 207 -34.39 -20.85 -28.41
CA GLU A 207 -35.18 -21.66 -27.48
C GLU A 207 -34.37 -22.02 -26.23
N ASP A 208 -33.11 -22.45 -26.40
CA ASP A 208 -32.19 -22.72 -25.28
C ASP A 208 -31.93 -21.46 -24.45
N ALA A 209 -31.68 -20.33 -25.12
CA ALA A 209 -31.45 -19.05 -24.45
C ALA A 209 -32.67 -18.60 -23.63
N MET A 210 -33.90 -18.85 -24.11
CA MET A 210 -35.14 -18.58 -23.40
C MET A 210 -35.42 -19.57 -22.27
N ALA A 211 -35.04 -20.84 -22.43
CA ALA A 211 -35.15 -21.89 -21.41
C ALA A 211 -34.09 -21.78 -20.29
N PHE A 212 -33.03 -20.98 -20.49
CA PHE A 212 -31.91 -20.85 -19.56
C PHE A 212 -32.36 -20.41 -18.15
N PRO A 213 -31.92 -21.08 -17.05
CA PRO A 213 -32.31 -20.71 -15.69
C PRO A 213 -31.88 -19.28 -15.31
N VAL A 214 -32.85 -18.42 -14.98
CA VAL A 214 -32.61 -16.97 -14.83
C VAL A 214 -31.63 -16.64 -13.70
N LYS A 215 -31.68 -17.41 -12.60
CA LYS A 215 -30.78 -17.26 -11.44
C LYS A 215 -29.32 -17.50 -11.81
N THR A 216 -29.06 -18.51 -12.65
CA THR A 216 -27.71 -18.83 -13.17
C THR A 216 -27.24 -17.78 -14.17
N LEU A 217 -28.12 -17.39 -15.11
CA LEU A 217 -27.85 -16.35 -16.10
C LEU A 217 -27.48 -15.02 -15.45
N VAL A 218 -28.29 -14.54 -14.52
CA VAL A 218 -28.05 -13.26 -13.85
C VAL A 218 -26.80 -13.32 -12.97
N ARG A 219 -26.54 -14.44 -12.28
CA ARG A 219 -25.27 -14.62 -11.54
C ARG A 219 -24.07 -14.49 -12.47
N PHE A 220 -24.10 -15.13 -13.65
CA PHE A 220 -23.06 -14.98 -14.66
C PHE A 220 -22.91 -13.51 -15.10
N TRP A 221 -24.01 -12.83 -15.45
CA TRP A 221 -24.00 -11.45 -15.95
C TRP A 221 -23.60 -10.42 -14.89
N VAL A 222 -23.89 -10.66 -13.60
CA VAL A 222 -23.42 -9.85 -12.47
C VAL A 222 -21.91 -10.01 -12.30
N ASN A 223 -21.42 -11.25 -12.25
CA ASN A 223 -19.99 -11.56 -12.10
C ASN A 223 -19.16 -10.98 -13.26
N HIS A 224 -19.67 -11.09 -14.49
CA HIS A 224 -19.01 -10.55 -15.70
C HIS A 224 -19.35 -9.08 -15.99
N HIS A 225 -20.06 -8.39 -15.09
CA HIS A 225 -20.44 -6.98 -15.20
C HIS A 225 -21.19 -6.60 -16.50
N LEU A 226 -21.86 -7.56 -17.16
CA LEU A 226 -22.61 -7.36 -18.40
C LEU A 226 -23.85 -6.48 -18.20
N LEU A 227 -24.43 -6.48 -17.00
CA LEU A 227 -25.54 -5.61 -16.59
C LEU A 227 -25.12 -4.14 -16.37
N ASN A 228 -23.82 -3.86 -16.22
CA ASN A 228 -23.33 -2.49 -16.02
C ASN A 228 -23.27 -1.76 -17.36
N VAL A 229 -23.74 -0.51 -17.40
CA VAL A 229 -23.54 0.39 -18.57
C VAL A 229 -22.36 1.36 -18.36
N ILE A 230 -21.98 1.59 -17.09
CA ILE A 230 -20.89 2.46 -16.67
C ILE A 230 -19.94 1.64 -15.80
N GLU A 231 -18.62 1.85 -15.97
CA GLU A 231 -17.54 1.11 -15.28
C GLU A 231 -17.65 -0.42 -15.47
N ARG A 232 -17.32 -0.86 -16.70
CA ARG A 232 -17.09 -2.27 -17.07
C ARG A 232 -15.60 -2.61 -16.89
N PRO A 233 -15.24 -3.87 -16.57
CA PRO A 233 -13.86 -4.33 -16.65
C PRO A 233 -13.33 -4.18 -18.08
N LEU A 234 -12.05 -3.84 -18.23
CA LEU A 234 -11.37 -3.91 -19.52
C LEU A 234 -10.95 -5.34 -19.82
N TRP A 235 -11.25 -5.75 -21.04
CA TRP A 235 -10.85 -7.03 -21.58
C TRP A 235 -9.40 -7.00 -22.04
N ARG A 236 -8.81 -8.18 -22.12
CA ARG A 236 -7.41 -8.40 -22.47
C ARG A 236 -7.30 -9.67 -23.34
N VAL A 237 -6.33 -9.69 -24.25
CA VAL A 237 -5.91 -10.88 -24.99
C VAL A 237 -4.52 -11.31 -24.51
N VAL A 238 -4.16 -12.58 -24.76
CA VAL A 238 -2.82 -13.09 -24.48
C VAL A 238 -1.86 -12.55 -25.54
N LYS A 239 -0.71 -12.01 -25.11
CA LYS A 239 0.33 -11.53 -26.03
C LYS A 239 1.03 -12.76 -26.63
N GLY A 240 0.96 -12.91 -27.94
CA GLY A 240 1.36 -14.14 -28.62
C GLY A 240 0.26 -15.20 -28.70
N ARG A 241 -1.01 -14.83 -28.44
CA ARG A 241 -2.21 -15.71 -28.54
C ARG A 241 -2.21 -16.85 -27.51
N SER A 242 -3.27 -17.67 -27.53
CA SER A 242 -3.46 -18.72 -26.53
C SER A 242 -2.36 -19.79 -26.55
N SER A 243 -1.73 -20.06 -27.70
CA SER A 243 -0.54 -20.91 -27.80
C SER A 243 0.60 -20.49 -26.86
N ALA A 244 0.82 -19.18 -26.63
CA ALA A 244 1.93 -18.69 -25.80
C ALA A 244 1.94 -19.26 -24.37
N TYR A 245 0.76 -19.51 -23.76
CA TYR A 245 0.68 -20.15 -22.44
C TYR A 245 0.57 -21.67 -22.53
N VAL A 246 0.00 -22.22 -23.60
CA VAL A 246 -0.05 -23.67 -23.85
C VAL A 246 1.36 -24.22 -24.00
N ASP A 247 2.19 -23.59 -24.85
CA ASP A 247 3.60 -23.91 -25.05
C ASP A 247 4.41 -23.71 -23.75
N ALA A 248 4.05 -22.73 -22.93
CA ALA A 248 4.70 -22.51 -21.63
C ALA A 248 4.39 -23.63 -20.64
N ILE A 249 3.17 -24.17 -20.64
CA ILE A 249 2.83 -25.34 -19.83
C ILE A 249 3.50 -26.60 -20.38
N GLU A 250 3.51 -26.81 -21.71
CA GLU A 250 4.14 -28.00 -22.30
C GLU A 250 5.64 -28.12 -21.93
N ARG A 251 6.36 -26.99 -21.86
CA ARG A 251 7.77 -26.96 -21.40
C ARG A 251 7.98 -27.34 -19.93
N GLU A 252 6.94 -27.34 -19.10
CA GLU A 252 6.99 -27.67 -17.66
C GLU A 252 6.50 -29.11 -17.36
N LEU A 253 6.33 -29.96 -18.40
CA LEU A 253 5.80 -31.32 -18.29
C LEU A 253 6.77 -32.38 -18.85
N ASP A 254 7.08 -33.41 -18.06
CA ASP A 254 8.03 -34.47 -18.42
C ASP A 254 7.48 -35.52 -19.42
N ASP A 255 6.18 -35.84 -19.37
CA ASP A 255 5.54 -36.88 -20.20
C ASP A 255 4.22 -36.37 -20.81
N VAL A 256 4.32 -35.84 -22.03
CA VAL A 256 3.20 -35.34 -22.84
C VAL A 256 3.04 -36.19 -24.10
N ARG A 257 1.88 -36.83 -24.26
CA ARG A 257 1.60 -37.79 -25.32
C ARG A 257 0.53 -37.25 -26.25
N LYS A 258 0.99 -36.53 -27.28
CA LYS A 258 0.17 -36.01 -28.38
C LYS A 258 -0.16 -37.12 -29.39
N GLY A 259 -1.34 -37.06 -30.01
CA GLY A 259 -1.87 -38.09 -30.90
C GLY A 259 -2.21 -39.43 -30.20
N ALA A 260 -2.29 -39.44 -28.86
CA ALA A 260 -2.52 -40.62 -28.03
C ALA A 260 -4.00 -40.71 -27.60
N TYR A 261 -4.83 -41.30 -28.47
CA TYR A 261 -6.25 -41.46 -28.22
C TYR A 261 -6.52 -42.52 -27.14
N VAL A 262 -6.91 -42.09 -25.93
CA VAL A 262 -7.32 -43.01 -24.86
C VAL A 262 -8.65 -43.65 -25.22
N LYS A 263 -8.65 -44.99 -25.34
CA LYS A 263 -9.82 -45.80 -25.72
C LYS A 263 -10.61 -46.29 -24.51
N ALA A 264 -9.91 -46.66 -23.44
CA ALA A 264 -10.52 -47.30 -22.28
C ALA A 264 -9.75 -47.01 -20.99
N VAL A 265 -10.48 -46.79 -19.91
CA VAL A 265 -9.95 -46.75 -18.54
C VAL A 265 -10.69 -47.78 -17.70
N LYS A 266 -9.95 -48.73 -17.12
CA LYS A 266 -10.52 -49.79 -16.29
C LYS A 266 -10.00 -49.72 -14.87
N ARG A 267 -10.91 -49.73 -13.90
CA ARG A 267 -10.58 -49.87 -12.47
C ARG A 267 -10.00 -51.26 -12.23
N THR A 268 -8.89 -51.35 -11.49
CA THR A 268 -8.31 -52.65 -11.10
C THR A 268 -9.16 -53.32 -10.01
N SER A 269 -9.17 -54.65 -9.98
CA SER A 269 -10.00 -55.44 -9.07
C SER A 269 -9.71 -55.25 -7.57
N ASN A 270 -8.59 -54.61 -7.24
CA ASN A 270 -8.21 -54.26 -5.86
C ASN A 270 -8.62 -52.82 -5.46
N GLY A 271 -9.18 -52.03 -6.37
CA GLY A 271 -9.60 -50.63 -6.14
C GLY A 271 -8.46 -49.62 -5.92
N LYS A 272 -7.18 -50.02 -6.09
CA LYS A 272 -6.02 -49.18 -5.75
C LYS A 272 -5.38 -48.47 -6.94
N SER A 273 -5.72 -48.87 -8.17
CA SER A 273 -5.12 -48.38 -9.41
C SER A 273 -6.08 -48.49 -10.60
N VAL A 274 -5.73 -47.86 -11.71
CA VAL A 274 -6.48 -47.87 -12.97
C VAL A 274 -5.57 -48.26 -14.14
N ILE A 275 -6.15 -48.93 -15.14
CA ILE A 275 -5.47 -49.30 -16.39
C ILE A 275 -5.97 -48.37 -17.49
N VAL A 276 -5.07 -47.54 -18.02
CA VAL A 276 -5.32 -46.65 -19.15
C VAL A 276 -4.87 -47.36 -20.43
N THR A 277 -5.78 -47.54 -21.39
CA THR A 277 -5.49 -48.13 -22.70
C THR A 277 -5.69 -47.08 -23.79
N TYR A 278 -4.66 -46.86 -24.60
CA TYR A 278 -4.63 -45.80 -25.61
C TYR A 278 -4.03 -46.29 -26.93
N ALA A 279 -4.38 -45.62 -28.02
CA ALA A 279 -3.87 -45.87 -29.36
C ALA A 279 -3.10 -44.65 -29.88
N GLN A 280 -1.90 -44.87 -30.42
CA GLN A 280 -1.02 -43.82 -30.94
C GLN A 280 -0.31 -44.30 -32.21
N LYS A 281 0.01 -43.40 -33.15
CA LYS A 281 0.81 -43.73 -34.33
C LYS A 281 2.29 -43.84 -33.95
N ASP A 282 2.95 -44.91 -34.40
CA ASP A 282 4.41 -45.00 -34.30
C ASP A 282 5.12 -44.11 -35.34
N ALA A 283 6.45 -44.00 -35.25
CA ALA A 283 7.26 -43.21 -36.19
C ALA A 283 7.21 -43.67 -37.66
N LYS A 284 6.51 -44.78 -37.97
CA LYS A 284 6.23 -45.26 -39.34
C LYS A 284 4.76 -45.03 -39.73
N GLY A 285 4.01 -44.25 -38.94
CA GLY A 285 2.60 -43.93 -39.15
C GLY A 285 1.63 -45.05 -38.76
N LYS A 286 2.10 -46.18 -38.20
CA LYS A 286 1.24 -47.31 -37.85
C LYS A 286 0.65 -47.13 -36.46
N THR A 287 -0.67 -47.12 -36.34
CA THR A 287 -1.36 -47.11 -35.04
C THR A 287 -1.03 -48.38 -34.26
N ARG A 288 -0.58 -48.20 -33.02
CA ARG A 288 -0.36 -49.25 -32.02
C ARG A 288 -1.23 -48.97 -30.80
N GLU A 289 -1.61 -50.04 -30.11
CA GLU A 289 -2.36 -49.97 -28.85
C GLU A 289 -1.41 -50.28 -27.67
N HIS A 290 -1.58 -49.53 -26.59
CA HIS A 290 -0.73 -49.54 -25.41
C HIS A 290 -1.64 -49.54 -24.17
N SER A 291 -1.25 -50.27 -23.13
CA SER A 291 -1.96 -50.29 -21.84
C SER A 291 -0.97 -50.09 -20.70
N GLU A 292 -1.26 -49.16 -19.80
CA GLU A 292 -0.42 -48.83 -18.65
C GLU A 292 -1.22 -48.68 -17.36
N VAL A 293 -0.58 -49.01 -16.23
CA VAL A 293 -1.17 -48.89 -14.89
C VAL A 293 -0.78 -47.56 -14.25
N PHE A 294 -1.77 -46.84 -13.74
CA PHE A 294 -1.63 -45.59 -12.98
C PHE A 294 -2.32 -45.73 -11.62
N ASP A 295 -1.85 -45.01 -10.61
CA ASP A 295 -2.49 -44.99 -9.29
C ASP A 295 -3.78 -44.18 -9.31
N ASP A 296 -3.81 -43.08 -10.06
CA ASP A 296 -4.97 -42.19 -10.22
C ASP A 296 -5.14 -41.72 -11.68
N VAL A 297 -6.37 -41.37 -12.06
CA VAL A 297 -6.71 -40.77 -13.35
C VAL A 297 -7.55 -39.51 -13.16
N VAL A 298 -7.13 -38.43 -13.82
CA VAL A 298 -7.87 -37.17 -13.94
C VAL A 298 -8.41 -37.06 -15.35
N PHE A 299 -9.73 -37.11 -15.48
CA PHE A 299 -10.41 -36.79 -16.72
C PHE A 299 -10.56 -35.29 -16.87
N ALA A 300 -9.95 -34.72 -17.90
CA ALA A 300 -10.03 -33.31 -18.28
C ALA A 300 -10.70 -33.08 -19.65
N CYS A 301 -11.21 -34.16 -20.26
CA CYS A 301 -11.97 -34.18 -21.51
C CYS A 301 -13.47 -33.93 -21.26
N HIS A 302 -14.32 -34.05 -22.28
CA HIS A 302 -15.77 -33.86 -22.14
C HIS A 302 -16.43 -35.04 -21.41
N SER A 303 -17.51 -34.81 -20.66
CA SER A 303 -18.11 -35.82 -19.77
C SER A 303 -18.73 -37.02 -20.50
N ASP A 304 -19.15 -36.83 -21.76
CA ASP A 304 -19.59 -37.89 -22.67
C ASP A 304 -18.43 -38.76 -23.18
N GLN A 305 -17.28 -38.14 -23.45
CA GLN A 305 -16.02 -38.83 -23.74
C GLN A 305 -15.54 -39.62 -22.52
N VAL A 306 -15.68 -39.08 -21.29
CA VAL A 306 -15.39 -39.81 -20.05
C VAL A 306 -16.24 -41.09 -19.95
N LEU A 307 -17.55 -41.00 -20.18
CA LEU A 307 -18.43 -42.17 -20.15
C LEU A 307 -18.07 -43.20 -21.23
N THR A 308 -17.68 -42.74 -22.43
CA THR A 308 -17.21 -43.60 -23.52
C THR A 308 -15.93 -44.35 -23.14
N ILE A 309 -14.98 -43.66 -22.50
CA ILE A 309 -13.69 -44.22 -22.07
C ILE A 309 -13.84 -45.15 -20.85
N MET A 310 -14.73 -44.84 -19.92
CA MET A 310 -14.96 -45.68 -18.74
C MET A 310 -15.76 -46.94 -19.07
N GLY A 311 -16.76 -46.83 -19.97
CA GLY A 311 -17.62 -47.94 -20.39
C GLY A 311 -18.25 -48.65 -19.19
N GLU A 312 -18.15 -49.99 -19.18
CA GLU A 312 -18.62 -50.85 -18.07
C GLU A 312 -17.96 -50.55 -16.71
N SER A 313 -16.86 -49.79 -16.66
CA SER A 313 -16.20 -49.41 -15.41
C SER A 313 -16.88 -48.23 -14.69
N ALA A 314 -17.81 -47.53 -15.36
CA ALA A 314 -18.53 -46.39 -14.79
C ALA A 314 -19.62 -46.84 -13.82
N TYR A 315 -19.70 -46.19 -12.66
CA TYR A 315 -20.77 -46.44 -11.69
C TYR A 315 -22.06 -45.70 -12.06
N LYS A 316 -23.19 -46.17 -11.52
CA LYS A 316 -24.52 -45.59 -11.83
C LYS A 316 -24.60 -44.09 -11.54
N ASP A 317 -24.03 -43.63 -10.43
CA ASP A 317 -23.99 -42.22 -10.04
C ASP A 317 -23.07 -41.37 -10.94
N GLU A 318 -21.99 -41.97 -11.46
CA GLU A 318 -21.13 -41.34 -12.48
C GLU A 318 -21.87 -41.20 -13.82
N ILE A 319 -22.58 -42.26 -14.25
CA ILE A 319 -23.39 -42.25 -15.48
C ILE A 319 -24.50 -41.19 -15.40
N GLU A 320 -25.23 -41.13 -14.28
CA GLU A 320 -26.30 -40.18 -14.05
C GLU A 320 -25.79 -38.72 -14.10
N ALA A 321 -24.71 -38.42 -13.38
CA ALA A 321 -24.17 -37.06 -13.32
C ALA A 321 -23.48 -36.63 -14.63
N LEU A 322 -22.62 -37.46 -15.20
CA LEU A 322 -21.82 -37.09 -16.39
C LEU A 322 -22.67 -37.01 -17.67
N SER A 323 -23.73 -37.82 -17.79
CA SER A 323 -24.61 -37.81 -18.96
C SER A 323 -25.64 -36.67 -18.96
N ALA A 324 -25.84 -36.00 -17.83
CA ALA A 324 -26.72 -34.83 -17.72
C ALA A 324 -26.14 -33.58 -18.40
N VAL A 325 -24.81 -33.47 -18.48
CA VAL A 325 -24.12 -32.46 -19.29
C VAL A 325 -24.23 -32.87 -20.76
N LYS A 326 -24.82 -32.02 -21.59
CA LYS A 326 -24.92 -32.20 -23.05
C LYS A 326 -23.97 -31.27 -23.77
N TYR A 327 -23.55 -31.66 -24.97
CA TYR A 327 -22.67 -30.87 -25.82
C TYR A 327 -23.34 -30.59 -27.16
N GLN A 328 -23.05 -29.42 -27.72
CA GLN A 328 -23.51 -28.98 -29.03
C GLN A 328 -22.29 -28.66 -29.89
N GLU A 329 -22.20 -29.25 -31.08
CA GLU A 329 -21.18 -28.90 -32.07
C GLU A 329 -21.44 -27.50 -32.65
N ASN A 330 -20.37 -26.77 -32.94
CA ASN A 330 -20.42 -25.45 -33.55
C ASN A 330 -19.35 -25.36 -34.64
N GLU A 331 -19.74 -24.93 -35.85
CA GLU A 331 -18.77 -24.69 -36.92
C GLU A 331 -18.13 -23.31 -36.74
N VAL A 332 -16.80 -23.25 -36.83
CA VAL A 332 -16.00 -22.02 -36.70
C VAL A 332 -15.20 -21.82 -37.99
N TYR A 333 -15.36 -20.66 -38.61
CA TYR A 333 -14.66 -20.29 -39.85
C TYR A 333 -13.78 -19.05 -39.61
N LEU A 334 -12.52 -19.10 -40.04
CA LEU A 334 -11.68 -17.91 -40.23
C LEU A 334 -11.76 -17.48 -41.69
N HIS A 335 -12.17 -16.24 -41.97
CA HIS A 335 -12.44 -15.79 -43.35
C HIS A 335 -12.45 -14.26 -43.50
N THR A 336 -12.42 -13.76 -44.74
CA THR A 336 -12.52 -12.32 -45.07
C THR A 336 -13.84 -11.92 -45.74
N ASP A 337 -14.94 -12.61 -45.41
CA ASP A 337 -16.26 -12.36 -46.04
C ASP A 337 -17.16 -11.43 -45.21
N ALA A 338 -17.07 -10.13 -45.49
CA ALA A 338 -17.86 -9.09 -44.83
C ALA A 338 -19.38 -9.20 -45.04
N THR A 339 -19.89 -10.14 -45.84
CA THR A 339 -21.34 -10.38 -45.95
C THR A 339 -21.95 -11.02 -44.70
N LEU A 340 -21.13 -11.61 -43.83
CA LEU A 340 -21.50 -12.14 -42.51
C LEU A 340 -21.32 -11.11 -41.38
N MET A 341 -21.34 -9.81 -41.71
CA MET A 341 -21.31 -8.69 -40.76
C MET A 341 -22.58 -7.82 -40.86
N PRO A 342 -22.85 -6.92 -39.90
CA PRO A 342 -23.90 -5.91 -40.05
C PRO A 342 -23.72 -5.08 -41.32
N ARG A 343 -24.83 -4.70 -41.99
CA ARG A 343 -24.82 -3.92 -43.24
C ARG A 343 -24.21 -2.54 -43.03
N SER A 344 -24.53 -1.89 -41.91
CA SER A 344 -23.87 -0.65 -41.51
C SER A 344 -22.52 -0.94 -40.83
N ARG A 345 -21.42 -0.48 -41.44
CA ARG A 345 -20.08 -0.53 -40.80
C ARG A 345 -20.04 0.24 -39.48
N ASP A 346 -20.89 1.24 -39.30
CA ASP A 346 -21.02 1.96 -38.02
C ASP A 346 -21.58 1.08 -36.90
N ALA A 347 -22.26 -0.03 -37.21
CA ALA A 347 -22.74 -1.01 -36.24
C ALA A 347 -21.71 -2.11 -35.94
N TRP A 348 -20.57 -2.17 -36.64
CA TRP A 348 -19.57 -3.21 -36.41
C TRP A 348 -18.96 -3.10 -35.01
N ALA A 349 -18.75 -4.25 -34.41
CA ALA A 349 -18.24 -4.41 -33.07
C ALA A 349 -17.27 -5.61 -33.00
N SER A 350 -16.68 -5.89 -31.84
CA SER A 350 -15.80 -7.06 -31.68
C SER A 350 -16.55 -8.40 -31.80
N TRP A 351 -17.83 -8.45 -31.40
CA TRP A 351 -18.72 -9.62 -31.55
C TRP A 351 -20.08 -9.17 -32.11
N ASN A 352 -20.49 -9.76 -33.23
CA ASN A 352 -21.62 -9.28 -34.05
C ASN A 352 -22.64 -10.41 -34.23
N CYS A 353 -23.83 -10.27 -33.66
CA CYS A 353 -24.89 -11.26 -33.75
C CYS A 353 -25.78 -11.01 -34.99
N LEU A 354 -25.90 -12.01 -35.88
CA LEU A 354 -26.81 -11.99 -37.03
C LEU A 354 -28.03 -12.87 -36.74
N ARG A 355 -29.24 -12.35 -36.97
CA ARG A 355 -30.51 -13.05 -36.63
C ARG A 355 -31.67 -12.73 -37.56
N GLY A 356 -32.69 -13.60 -37.52
CA GLY A 356 -33.95 -13.41 -38.24
C GLY A 356 -33.75 -13.42 -39.76
N ASP A 357 -34.39 -12.50 -40.47
CA ASP A 357 -34.26 -12.29 -41.91
C ASP A 357 -32.80 -12.07 -42.38
N ARG A 358 -31.89 -11.67 -41.48
CA ARG A 358 -30.46 -11.48 -41.78
C ARG A 358 -29.70 -12.79 -42.00
N LEU A 359 -30.32 -13.93 -41.65
CA LEU A 359 -29.77 -15.25 -41.88
C LEU A 359 -30.13 -15.83 -43.26
N ASP A 360 -31.06 -15.21 -44.01
CA ASP A 360 -31.54 -15.69 -45.31
C ASP A 360 -32.12 -17.14 -45.30
N ILE A 361 -32.70 -17.57 -44.16
CA ILE A 361 -33.32 -18.91 -43.93
C ILE A 361 -34.75 -18.77 -43.32
N PRO A 362 -35.57 -19.85 -43.29
CA PRO A 362 -36.90 -19.82 -42.66
C PRO A 362 -36.89 -19.53 -41.15
N GLU A 363 -37.93 -18.85 -40.66
CA GLU A 363 -38.01 -18.38 -39.26
C GLU A 363 -37.99 -19.52 -38.22
N GLU A 364 -38.65 -20.64 -38.49
CA GLU A 364 -38.69 -21.80 -37.59
C GLU A 364 -37.33 -22.52 -37.50
N GLU A 365 -36.56 -22.51 -38.60
CA GLU A 365 -35.17 -22.98 -38.60
C GLU A 365 -34.27 -22.02 -37.82
N ALA A 366 -34.50 -20.70 -37.97
CA ALA A 366 -33.73 -19.66 -37.29
C ALA A 366 -33.89 -19.68 -35.76
N LYS A 367 -35.02 -20.15 -35.22
CA LYS A 367 -35.29 -20.27 -33.76
C LYS A 367 -34.56 -21.46 -33.13
N THR A 368 -34.52 -22.58 -33.84
CA THR A 368 -34.05 -23.88 -33.34
C THR A 368 -32.56 -24.13 -33.60
N ARG A 369 -31.96 -23.45 -34.57
CA ARG A 369 -30.50 -23.50 -34.81
C ARG A 369 -29.71 -22.67 -33.80
N SER A 370 -28.43 -23.02 -33.68
CA SER A 370 -27.41 -22.23 -32.97
C SER A 370 -27.24 -20.83 -33.57
N VAL A 371 -27.03 -19.83 -32.71
CA VAL A 371 -26.81 -18.44 -33.12
C VAL A 371 -25.60 -18.26 -34.04
N CYS A 372 -25.75 -17.39 -35.05
CA CYS A 372 -24.65 -16.90 -35.88
C CYS A 372 -23.96 -15.71 -35.21
N VAL A 373 -22.67 -15.84 -34.89
CA VAL A 373 -21.86 -14.76 -34.28
C VAL A 373 -20.57 -14.58 -35.06
N THR A 374 -20.29 -13.35 -35.49
CA THR A 374 -19.06 -12.99 -36.19
C THR A 374 -18.18 -12.13 -35.30
N TYR A 375 -16.98 -12.61 -35.00
CA TYR A 375 -15.94 -11.84 -34.33
C TYR A 375 -15.12 -11.05 -35.35
N TRP A 376 -14.94 -9.74 -35.15
CA TRP A 376 -14.05 -8.91 -35.96
C TRP A 376 -12.65 -8.91 -35.31
N VAL A 377 -11.82 -9.88 -35.69
CA VAL A 377 -10.56 -10.16 -34.99
C VAL A 377 -9.53 -9.04 -35.10
N ASN A 378 -9.63 -8.15 -36.09
CA ASN A 378 -8.80 -6.95 -36.16
C ASN A 378 -8.93 -6.08 -34.90
N LEU A 379 -10.15 -5.87 -34.43
CA LEU A 379 -10.45 -5.04 -33.26
C LEU A 379 -10.31 -5.85 -31.96
N LEU A 380 -10.78 -7.10 -31.96
CA LEU A 380 -10.77 -7.98 -30.80
C LEU A 380 -9.36 -8.42 -30.40
N GLN A 381 -8.49 -8.75 -31.36
CA GLN A 381 -7.16 -9.31 -31.10
C GLN A 381 -6.02 -8.33 -31.43
N ASN A 382 -6.33 -7.03 -31.63
CA ASN A 382 -5.34 -5.99 -31.96
C ASN A 382 -4.45 -6.32 -33.18
N LEU A 383 -5.03 -6.80 -34.29
CA LEU A 383 -4.23 -7.05 -35.49
C LEU A 383 -3.62 -5.73 -36.02
N ALA A 384 -2.49 -5.84 -36.71
CA ALA A 384 -1.68 -4.69 -37.10
C ALA A 384 -2.49 -3.63 -37.88
N PRO A 385 -2.23 -2.32 -37.67
CA PRO A 385 -2.88 -1.28 -38.45
C PRO A 385 -2.67 -1.47 -39.96
N GLY A 386 -3.76 -1.50 -40.72
CA GLY A 386 -3.75 -1.76 -42.16
C GLY A 386 -3.98 -3.22 -42.57
N THR A 387 -4.01 -4.17 -41.62
CA THR A 387 -4.50 -5.54 -41.88
C THR A 387 -5.92 -5.49 -42.43
N LYS A 388 -6.19 -6.23 -43.51
CA LYS A 388 -7.52 -6.38 -44.13
C LYS A 388 -8.52 -6.91 -43.10
N ASP A 389 -9.79 -6.55 -43.24
CA ASP A 389 -10.85 -7.08 -42.36
C ASP A 389 -10.89 -8.63 -42.41
N LEU A 390 -10.72 -9.23 -41.24
CA LEU A 390 -10.64 -10.65 -40.98
C LEU A 390 -11.66 -10.99 -39.88
N PHE A 391 -12.33 -12.14 -40.06
CA PHE A 391 -13.47 -12.52 -39.26
C PHE A 391 -13.37 -13.96 -38.79
N VAL A 392 -13.83 -14.22 -37.56
CA VAL A 392 -14.11 -15.57 -37.07
C VAL A 392 -15.61 -15.71 -36.90
N THR A 393 -16.29 -16.46 -37.76
CA THR A 393 -17.75 -16.66 -37.68
C THR A 393 -18.11 -18.05 -37.15
N LEU A 394 -18.97 -18.08 -36.15
CA LEU A 394 -19.58 -19.25 -35.56
C LEU A 394 -20.95 -19.51 -36.20
N ASN A 395 -21.22 -20.77 -36.56
CA ASN A 395 -22.50 -21.28 -37.05
C ASN A 395 -23.15 -20.46 -38.17
N PRO A 396 -22.40 -20.04 -39.21
CA PRO A 396 -22.97 -19.18 -40.24
C PRO A 396 -24.15 -19.88 -40.95
N PRO A 397 -25.20 -19.14 -41.37
CA PRO A 397 -26.38 -19.73 -42.00
C PRO A 397 -26.07 -20.39 -43.35
N ARG A 398 -25.01 -19.92 -44.00
CA ARG A 398 -24.40 -20.46 -45.22
C ARG A 398 -22.88 -20.38 -45.07
N PRO A 399 -22.09 -21.24 -45.73
CA PRO A 399 -20.64 -21.10 -45.74
C PRO A 399 -20.21 -19.69 -46.18
N PRO A 400 -19.09 -19.15 -45.65
CA PRO A 400 -18.50 -17.93 -46.19
C PRO A 400 -18.16 -18.08 -47.67
N ARG A 401 -18.19 -16.97 -48.42
CA ARG A 401 -17.91 -16.95 -49.86
C ARG A 401 -16.64 -17.73 -50.24
N GLU A 402 -16.74 -18.50 -51.32
CA GLU A 402 -15.64 -19.30 -51.86
C GLU A 402 -14.37 -18.44 -52.10
N GLY A 403 -13.20 -19.02 -51.79
CA GLY A 403 -11.91 -18.31 -51.85
C GLY A 403 -11.68 -17.26 -50.75
N SER A 404 -12.60 -17.07 -49.79
CA SER A 404 -12.41 -16.17 -48.65
C SER A 404 -12.10 -16.84 -47.31
N VAL A 405 -12.23 -18.17 -47.23
CA VAL A 405 -11.98 -18.98 -46.02
C VAL A 405 -10.49 -19.34 -45.94
N GLU A 406 -9.90 -19.07 -44.77
CA GLU A 406 -8.51 -19.47 -44.43
C GLU A 406 -8.49 -20.73 -43.57
N HIS A 407 -9.45 -20.90 -42.67
CA HIS A 407 -9.54 -22.05 -41.78
C HIS A 407 -10.99 -22.42 -41.45
N LYS A 408 -11.25 -23.71 -41.21
CA LYS A 408 -12.51 -24.25 -40.69
C LYS A 408 -12.21 -25.29 -39.62
N VAL A 409 -12.88 -25.21 -38.48
CA VAL A 409 -12.83 -26.18 -37.38
C VAL A 409 -14.22 -26.35 -36.76
N THR A 410 -14.49 -27.50 -36.15
CA THR A 410 -15.71 -27.73 -35.36
C THR A 410 -15.34 -27.82 -33.88
N LEU A 411 -16.00 -27.04 -33.03
CA LEU A 411 -15.81 -27.04 -31.57
C LEU A 411 -17.12 -27.39 -30.87
N ALA A 412 -17.07 -28.28 -29.88
CA ALA A 412 -18.24 -28.64 -29.08
C ALA A 412 -18.30 -27.80 -27.78
N HIS A 413 -19.47 -27.25 -27.45
CA HIS A 413 -19.69 -26.45 -26.23
C HIS A 413 -20.73 -27.12 -25.32
N PRO A 414 -20.55 -27.10 -23.98
CA PRO A 414 -21.52 -27.64 -23.03
C PRO A 414 -22.80 -26.78 -22.92
N LEU A 415 -23.96 -27.44 -22.82
CA LEU A 415 -25.27 -26.82 -22.65
C LEU A 415 -25.69 -26.78 -21.17
N PHE A 416 -25.79 -25.58 -20.60
CA PHE A 416 -26.09 -25.37 -19.17
C PHE A 416 -27.60 -25.28 -18.88
N ASN A 417 -28.32 -26.35 -19.21
CA ASN A 417 -29.71 -26.52 -18.76
C ASN A 417 -29.79 -26.87 -17.26
N LYS A 418 -31.00 -26.95 -16.70
CA LYS A 418 -31.24 -27.28 -15.28
C LYS A 418 -30.58 -28.60 -14.84
N ALA A 419 -30.54 -29.63 -15.70
CA ALA A 419 -29.94 -30.92 -15.38
C ALA A 419 -28.40 -30.84 -15.31
N ALA A 420 -27.76 -30.17 -16.28
CA ALA A 420 -26.32 -29.95 -16.27
C ALA A 420 -25.86 -29.15 -15.03
N ILE A 421 -26.59 -28.09 -14.66
CA ILE A 421 -26.31 -27.29 -13.46
C ILE A 421 -26.48 -28.12 -12.17
N ALA A 422 -27.52 -28.95 -12.08
CA ALA A 422 -27.72 -29.84 -10.93
C ALA A 422 -26.61 -30.90 -10.80
N ALA A 423 -26.14 -31.43 -11.94
CA ALA A 423 -25.08 -32.44 -11.99
C ALA A 423 -23.74 -31.94 -11.45
N GLN A 424 -23.41 -30.64 -11.56
CA GLN A 424 -22.13 -30.08 -11.07
C GLN A 424 -21.89 -30.38 -9.58
N THR A 425 -22.94 -30.29 -8.75
CA THR A 425 -22.87 -30.66 -7.33
C THR A 425 -22.61 -32.16 -7.13
N GLN A 426 -23.19 -33.02 -7.97
CA GLN A 426 -22.98 -34.46 -7.94
C GLN A 426 -21.53 -34.80 -8.35
N ILE A 427 -21.01 -34.16 -9.40
CA ILE A 427 -19.63 -34.31 -9.90
C ILE A 427 -18.59 -33.94 -8.82
N GLN A 428 -18.86 -32.90 -8.00
CA GLN A 428 -18.00 -32.54 -6.86
C GLN A 428 -17.95 -33.63 -5.77
N ALA A 429 -19.08 -34.31 -5.54
CA ALA A 429 -19.16 -35.43 -4.60
C ALA A 429 -18.40 -36.68 -5.09
N LEU A 430 -18.35 -36.91 -6.41
CA LEU A 430 -17.69 -38.06 -7.04
C LEU A 430 -16.14 -38.01 -7.02
N GLN A 431 -15.54 -36.83 -6.83
CA GLN A 431 -14.07 -36.65 -6.90
C GLN A 431 -13.30 -37.59 -5.97
N GLY A 432 -12.44 -38.43 -6.56
CA GLY A 432 -11.54 -39.36 -5.87
C GLY A 432 -12.11 -40.76 -5.63
N LYS A 433 -13.37 -41.01 -6.04
CA LYS A 433 -14.03 -42.31 -5.90
C LYS A 433 -13.30 -43.37 -6.73
N ASP A 434 -12.71 -44.35 -6.04
CA ASP A 434 -11.88 -45.41 -6.63
C ASP A 434 -10.87 -44.87 -7.65
N ARG A 435 -10.09 -43.86 -7.23
CA ARG A 435 -8.96 -43.26 -7.96
C ARG A 435 -9.31 -42.48 -9.24
N VAL A 436 -10.59 -42.18 -9.45
CA VAL A 436 -11.06 -41.39 -10.59
C VAL A 436 -11.41 -39.97 -10.15
N TRP A 437 -10.97 -39.00 -10.95
CA TRP A 437 -11.09 -37.57 -10.71
C TRP A 437 -11.57 -36.88 -11.99
N PHE A 438 -12.26 -35.73 -11.86
CA PHE A 438 -12.86 -35.03 -13.01
C PHE A 438 -12.62 -33.52 -12.94
N CYS A 439 -12.14 -32.92 -14.02
CA CYS A 439 -12.09 -31.47 -14.20
C CYS A 439 -12.50 -31.09 -15.64
N GLY A 440 -12.80 -29.81 -15.87
CA GLY A 440 -13.35 -29.36 -17.13
C GLY A 440 -14.18 -28.10 -16.98
N ALA A 441 -14.25 -27.28 -18.03
CA ALA A 441 -15.06 -26.06 -18.03
C ALA A 441 -16.57 -26.35 -17.80
N TRP A 442 -17.02 -27.58 -18.08
CA TRP A 442 -18.36 -28.08 -17.80
C TRP A 442 -18.70 -28.21 -16.29
N CYS A 443 -17.70 -28.17 -15.41
CA CYS A 443 -17.88 -28.07 -13.96
C CYS A 443 -18.25 -26.65 -13.46
N GLY A 444 -18.33 -25.65 -14.35
CA GLY A 444 -18.72 -24.26 -14.05
C GLY A 444 -19.63 -23.66 -15.12
N TYR A 445 -19.32 -22.47 -15.64
CA TYR A 445 -20.12 -21.80 -16.68
C TYR A 445 -19.69 -22.08 -18.12
N GLY A 446 -18.67 -22.91 -18.33
CA GLY A 446 -18.12 -23.24 -19.65
C GLY A 446 -16.94 -22.38 -20.11
N PHE A 447 -16.40 -21.51 -19.26
CA PHE A 447 -15.33 -20.58 -19.60
C PHE A 447 -13.94 -21.11 -19.20
N HIS A 448 -12.89 -20.47 -19.72
CA HIS A 448 -11.50 -20.81 -19.41
C HIS A 448 -11.18 -20.80 -17.92
N GLU A 449 -11.70 -19.81 -17.17
CA GLU A 449 -11.54 -19.77 -15.71
C GLU A 449 -12.20 -20.97 -15.03
N ASP A 450 -13.40 -21.41 -15.45
CA ASP A 450 -14.05 -22.61 -14.91
C ASP A 450 -13.20 -23.85 -15.19
N GLY A 451 -12.58 -23.90 -16.36
CA GLY A 451 -11.64 -24.95 -16.75
C GLY A 451 -10.43 -25.03 -15.83
N ILE A 452 -9.81 -23.90 -15.50
CA ILE A 452 -8.65 -23.86 -14.58
C ILE A 452 -9.10 -24.10 -13.14
N LYS A 453 -10.18 -23.44 -12.69
CA LYS A 453 -10.68 -23.55 -11.32
C LYS A 453 -11.08 -24.99 -10.98
N SER A 454 -11.75 -25.70 -11.89
CA SER A 454 -12.08 -27.12 -11.68
C SER A 454 -10.84 -28.02 -11.61
N ALA A 455 -9.77 -27.68 -12.35
CA ALA A 455 -8.49 -28.36 -12.22
C ALA A 455 -7.83 -28.10 -10.86
N VAL A 456 -7.88 -26.85 -10.36
CA VAL A 456 -7.41 -26.49 -9.01
C VAL A 456 -8.20 -27.22 -7.94
N ASP A 457 -9.55 -27.16 -7.96
CA ASP A 457 -10.41 -27.86 -7.00
C ASP A 457 -10.13 -29.37 -6.96
N CYS A 458 -9.90 -29.97 -8.14
CA CYS A 458 -9.56 -31.37 -8.31
C CYS A 458 -8.18 -31.70 -7.71
N CYS A 459 -7.14 -30.92 -8.06
CA CYS A 459 -5.78 -31.13 -7.58
C CYS A 459 -5.65 -30.88 -6.06
N ASP A 460 -6.31 -29.84 -5.54
CA ASP A 460 -6.34 -29.53 -4.12
C ASP A 460 -6.94 -30.69 -3.31
N LYS A 461 -8.01 -31.33 -3.81
CA LYS A 461 -8.64 -32.50 -3.18
C LYS A 461 -7.80 -33.78 -3.34
N LEU A 462 -7.08 -33.95 -4.45
CA LEU A 462 -6.18 -35.10 -4.69
C LEU A 462 -4.92 -35.04 -3.81
N LEU A 463 -4.37 -33.84 -3.61
CA LEU A 463 -3.17 -33.58 -2.81
C LEU A 463 -3.47 -33.35 -1.31
N GLY A 464 -4.71 -33.06 -0.94
CA GLY A 464 -5.11 -32.75 0.45
C GLY A 464 -4.61 -31.40 0.98
N ARG A 465 -4.13 -30.54 0.08
CA ARG A 465 -3.56 -29.20 0.34
C ARG A 465 -3.66 -28.38 -0.94
N SER A 466 -3.49 -27.06 -0.86
CA SER A 466 -3.55 -26.25 -2.07
C SER A 466 -2.43 -26.59 -3.06
N SER A 467 -2.80 -26.67 -4.33
CA SER A 467 -1.95 -27.02 -5.48
C SER A 467 -1.34 -25.78 -6.15
N VAL A 468 -2.00 -24.61 -6.04
CA VAL A 468 -1.58 -23.39 -6.72
C VAL A 468 -0.45 -22.66 -5.97
N PRO A 469 0.65 -22.27 -6.65
CA PRO A 469 1.68 -21.41 -6.05
C PRO A 469 1.28 -19.93 -5.98
N TRP A 470 0.15 -19.53 -6.58
CA TRP A 470 -0.38 -18.16 -6.59
C TRP A 470 -1.62 -17.98 -5.70
N ILE A 471 -1.88 -16.74 -5.28
CA ILE A 471 -3.15 -16.36 -4.65
C ILE A 471 -4.11 -15.84 -5.75
N PRO A 472 -5.27 -16.46 -6.00
CA PRO A 472 -6.28 -15.93 -6.91
C PRO A 472 -6.84 -14.61 -6.35
N ARG A 473 -6.70 -13.52 -7.12
CA ARG A 473 -6.98 -12.14 -6.67
C ARG A 473 -7.99 -11.46 -7.60
N PRO A 474 -9.30 -11.65 -7.40
CA PRO A 474 -10.33 -11.00 -8.21
C PRO A 474 -10.27 -9.48 -8.03
N CYS A 475 -10.06 -8.75 -9.12
CA CYS A 475 -9.91 -7.30 -9.10
C CYS A 475 -11.26 -6.58 -9.14
N ASN A 476 -11.41 -5.52 -8.36
CA ASN A 476 -12.57 -4.62 -8.46
C ASN A 476 -12.40 -3.66 -9.65
N PRO A 477 -13.24 -3.74 -10.71
CA PRO A 477 -13.08 -2.93 -11.91
C PRO A 477 -13.53 -1.47 -11.73
N LYS A 478 -14.10 -1.11 -10.57
CA LYS A 478 -14.51 0.27 -10.25
C LYS A 478 -13.41 0.96 -9.47
N LEU A 479 -12.64 1.82 -10.13
CA LEU A 479 -11.69 2.70 -9.44
C LEU A 479 -12.45 3.66 -8.51
N SER A 480 -12.11 3.65 -7.22
CA SER A 480 -12.76 4.49 -6.21
C SER A 480 -12.51 5.97 -6.46
N SER A 481 -13.39 6.86 -5.97
CA SER A 481 -13.20 8.31 -6.11
C SER A 481 -11.88 8.78 -5.48
N THR A 482 -11.50 8.19 -4.34
CA THR A 482 -10.21 8.44 -3.68
C THR A 482 -9.04 8.00 -4.56
N THR A 483 -9.12 6.80 -5.16
CA THR A 483 -8.11 6.29 -6.10
C THR A 483 -7.97 7.19 -7.32
N LYS A 484 -9.08 7.60 -7.93
CA LYS A 484 -9.10 8.51 -9.09
C LYS A 484 -8.45 9.86 -8.77
N ALA A 485 -8.60 10.36 -7.54
CA ALA A 485 -7.97 11.61 -7.09
C ALA A 485 -6.48 11.48 -6.76
N VAL A 486 -6.04 10.34 -6.19
CA VAL A 486 -4.65 10.11 -5.76
C VAL A 486 -3.76 9.59 -6.89
N LEU A 487 -4.31 8.89 -7.89
CA LEU A 487 -3.54 8.28 -8.98
C LEU A 487 -2.62 9.27 -9.74
N PRO A 488 -3.04 10.50 -10.10
CA PRO A 488 -2.13 11.47 -10.75
C PRO A 488 -0.94 11.88 -9.87
N LEU A 489 -1.15 11.96 -8.55
CA LEU A 489 -0.12 12.28 -7.58
C LEU A 489 0.88 11.13 -7.45
N PHE A 490 0.38 9.89 -7.37
CA PHE A 490 1.18 8.67 -7.39
C PHE A 490 2.04 8.56 -8.65
N GLN A 491 1.45 8.79 -9.83
CA GLN A 491 2.17 8.79 -11.10
C GLN A 491 3.29 9.83 -11.12
N ARG A 492 3.01 11.06 -10.67
CA ARG A 492 3.99 12.15 -10.61
C ARG A 492 5.13 11.85 -9.63
N ALA A 493 4.85 11.21 -8.50
CA ALA A 493 5.86 10.75 -7.56
C ALA A 493 6.76 9.68 -8.21
N CYS A 494 6.16 8.64 -8.82
CA CYS A 494 6.91 7.56 -9.48
C CYS A 494 7.78 8.07 -10.63
N THR A 495 7.24 8.89 -11.54
CA THR A 495 8.01 9.51 -12.63
C THR A 495 9.20 10.33 -12.14
N GLY A 496 9.10 10.98 -10.97
CA GLY A 496 10.21 11.70 -10.35
C GLY A 496 11.31 10.82 -9.75
N TRP A 497 11.07 9.51 -9.62
CA TRP A 497 11.96 8.49 -9.04
C TRP A 497 12.34 7.40 -10.06
N LEU A 498 11.93 7.52 -11.33
CA LEU A 498 12.36 6.61 -12.38
C LEU A 498 13.68 7.09 -12.99
N PRO A 499 14.71 6.22 -13.13
CA PRO A 499 15.91 6.52 -13.89
C PRO A 499 15.57 6.91 -15.33
N ALA A 500 16.40 7.77 -15.92
CA ALA A 500 16.19 8.39 -17.22
C ALA A 500 15.65 7.41 -18.30
N ASN A 501 16.38 6.33 -18.54
CA ASN A 501 16.13 5.36 -19.59
C ASN A 501 15.19 4.18 -19.20
N LYS A 502 14.45 4.28 -18.08
CA LYS A 502 13.57 3.20 -17.56
C LYS A 502 12.08 3.55 -17.67
N ARG A 503 11.24 2.51 -17.69
CA ARG A 503 9.78 2.61 -17.71
C ARG A 503 9.15 1.72 -16.64
N LEU A 504 8.05 2.17 -16.07
CA LEU A 504 7.17 1.39 -15.21
C LEU A 504 5.80 1.29 -15.88
N ARG A 505 5.47 0.10 -16.39
CA ARG A 505 4.14 -0.26 -16.86
C ARG A 505 3.33 -0.74 -15.67
N MET A 506 2.21 -0.10 -15.41
CA MET A 506 1.29 -0.49 -14.35
C MET A 506 -0.04 -0.94 -14.92
N ILE A 507 -0.43 -2.18 -14.60
CA ILE A 507 -1.75 -2.72 -14.91
C ILE A 507 -2.63 -2.49 -13.67
N LEU A 508 -3.74 -1.78 -13.84
CA LEU A 508 -4.67 -1.42 -12.77
C LEU A 508 -5.76 -2.49 -12.57
N PRO A 509 -6.46 -2.50 -11.41
CA PRO A 509 -7.54 -3.46 -11.13
C PRO A 509 -8.72 -3.42 -12.12
N ASP A 510 -8.89 -2.34 -12.87
CA ASP A 510 -9.89 -2.22 -13.94
C ASP A 510 -9.44 -2.80 -15.28
N GLY A 511 -8.22 -3.36 -15.34
CA GLY A 511 -7.57 -3.86 -16.56
C GLY A 511 -6.95 -2.75 -17.42
N SER A 512 -7.09 -1.47 -17.04
CA SER A 512 -6.45 -0.35 -17.74
C SER A 512 -4.97 -0.27 -17.39
N GLU A 513 -4.19 0.34 -18.27
CA GLU A 513 -2.74 0.48 -18.08
C GLU A 513 -2.35 1.93 -17.86
N ARG A 514 -1.26 2.14 -17.13
CA ARG A 514 -0.56 3.43 -17.03
C ARG A 514 0.92 3.19 -17.25
N MET A 515 1.48 3.89 -18.22
CA MET A 515 2.93 3.95 -18.42
C MET A 515 3.48 5.16 -17.66
N MET A 516 4.48 4.94 -16.82
CA MET A 516 5.32 5.98 -16.24
C MET A 516 6.71 5.87 -16.87
N CYS A 517 7.19 6.94 -17.46
CA CYS A 517 8.49 6.99 -18.14
C CYS A 517 9.47 7.85 -17.33
N GLY A 518 10.72 7.40 -17.23
CA GLY A 518 11.83 8.26 -16.86
C GLY A 518 12.11 9.35 -17.90
N LYS A 519 12.97 10.31 -17.55
CA LYS A 519 13.39 11.38 -18.45
C LYS A 519 14.20 10.80 -19.62
N ASP A 520 13.77 11.03 -20.85
CA ASP A 520 14.41 10.51 -22.08
C ASP A 520 14.15 9.01 -22.37
N ALA A 521 13.23 8.35 -21.65
CA ALA A 521 12.80 6.99 -21.97
C ALA A 521 11.93 6.92 -23.24
N GLY A 522 12.23 5.98 -24.12
CA GLY A 522 11.50 5.71 -25.38
C GLY A 522 10.91 4.30 -25.42
N ASP A 523 10.36 3.86 -26.55
CA ASP A 523 9.69 2.55 -26.63
C ASP A 523 10.64 1.35 -26.49
N SER A 524 11.93 1.52 -26.76
CA SER A 524 13.00 0.53 -26.52
C SER A 524 13.55 0.54 -25.10
N SER A 525 13.11 1.45 -24.22
CA SER A 525 13.54 1.49 -22.83
C SER A 525 13.01 0.29 -22.05
N GLU A 526 13.88 -0.27 -21.21
CA GLU A 526 13.55 -1.37 -20.31
C GLU A 526 12.35 -1.02 -19.44
N THR A 527 11.39 -1.94 -19.38
CA THR A 527 10.07 -1.72 -18.81
C THR A 527 9.77 -2.75 -17.73
N ILE A 528 9.66 -2.30 -16.49
CA ILE A 528 9.19 -3.13 -15.37
C ILE A 528 7.67 -3.11 -15.38
N THR A 529 7.06 -4.29 -15.24
CA THR A 529 5.59 -4.42 -15.14
C THR A 529 5.17 -4.67 -13.71
N MET A 530 4.26 -3.83 -13.20
CA MET A 530 3.58 -4.01 -11.92
C MET A 530 2.09 -4.22 -12.14
N THR A 531 1.54 -5.34 -11.66
CA THR A 531 0.11 -5.63 -11.70
C THR A 531 -0.50 -5.34 -10.35
N VAL A 532 -1.42 -4.37 -10.29
CA VAL A 532 -2.12 -3.96 -9.08
C VAL A 532 -3.46 -4.69 -9.02
N PHE A 533 -3.68 -5.45 -7.96
CA PHE A 533 -4.94 -6.13 -7.66
C PHE A 533 -5.84 -5.31 -6.73
N ASN A 534 -5.24 -4.53 -5.82
CA ASN A 534 -5.96 -3.74 -4.83
C ASN A 534 -5.55 -2.25 -4.85
N GLN A 535 -6.56 -1.39 -4.99
CA GLN A 535 -6.41 0.05 -5.16
C GLN A 535 -5.86 0.78 -3.91
N ARG A 536 -5.77 0.12 -2.75
CA ARG A 536 -5.18 0.77 -1.56
C ARG A 536 -3.69 1.12 -1.72
N VAL A 537 -2.97 0.46 -2.64
CA VAL A 537 -1.56 0.75 -2.94
C VAL A 537 -1.31 2.23 -3.23
N PHE A 538 -2.22 2.90 -3.95
CA PHE A 538 -2.09 4.32 -4.31
C PHE A 538 -2.12 5.24 -3.09
N VAL A 539 -3.01 4.94 -2.13
CA VAL A 539 -3.17 5.74 -0.91
C VAL A 539 -2.06 5.42 0.07
N GLN A 540 -1.78 4.13 0.32
CA GLN A 540 -0.76 3.72 1.29
C GLN A 540 0.63 4.19 0.91
N THR A 541 1.04 4.04 -0.36
CA THR A 541 2.37 4.48 -0.83
C THR A 541 2.53 6.00 -0.76
N ILE A 542 1.46 6.79 -0.99
CA ILE A 542 1.52 8.26 -0.87
C ILE A 542 1.59 8.71 0.60
N LEU A 543 0.82 8.07 1.49
CA LEU A 543 0.71 8.47 2.90
C LEU A 543 1.83 7.93 3.79
N ARG A 544 2.42 6.78 3.43
CA ARG A 544 3.38 6.02 4.26
C ARG A 544 4.60 5.54 3.48
N ALA A 545 4.88 6.13 2.32
CA ALA A 545 6.08 5.89 1.51
C ALA A 545 6.44 4.39 1.33
N ASP A 546 7.66 4.01 1.73
CA ASP A 546 8.21 2.66 1.68
C ASP A 546 7.47 1.68 2.60
N ILE A 547 7.05 2.11 3.80
CA ILE A 547 6.20 1.29 4.68
C ILE A 547 4.90 0.94 3.97
N GLY A 548 4.25 1.93 3.34
CA GLY A 548 2.99 1.74 2.62
C GLY A 548 3.12 0.83 1.40
N LEU A 549 4.25 0.92 0.67
CA LEU A 549 4.57 0.04 -0.45
C LEU A 549 4.85 -1.39 0.03
N GLY A 550 5.68 -1.56 1.06
CA GLY A 550 6.02 -2.85 1.65
C GLY A 550 4.82 -3.56 2.25
N GLU A 551 3.97 -2.86 2.99
CA GLU A 551 2.69 -3.41 3.48
C GLU A 551 1.78 -3.87 2.34
N CYS A 552 1.70 -3.11 1.25
CA CYS A 552 0.90 -3.49 0.10
C CYS A 552 1.48 -4.74 -0.60
N TYR A 553 2.81 -4.83 -0.71
CA TYR A 553 3.46 -6.04 -1.20
C TYR A 553 3.18 -7.23 -0.29
N MET A 554 3.42 -7.11 1.03
CA MET A 554 3.16 -8.13 2.05
C MET A 554 1.73 -8.68 2.02
N ASN A 555 0.75 -7.81 1.80
CA ASN A 555 -0.66 -8.20 1.73
C ASN A 555 -1.09 -8.73 0.35
N GLY A 556 -0.21 -8.76 -0.66
CA GLY A 556 -0.51 -9.23 -2.01
C GLY A 556 -1.33 -8.25 -2.87
N ASP A 557 -1.33 -6.96 -2.54
CA ASP A 557 -2.11 -5.93 -3.25
C ASP A 557 -1.60 -5.64 -4.67
N PHE A 558 -0.34 -5.95 -4.93
CA PHE A 558 0.28 -5.93 -6.25
C PHE A 558 1.35 -7.03 -6.34
N ASP A 559 1.74 -7.36 -7.56
CA ASP A 559 2.98 -8.10 -7.87
C ASP A 559 3.77 -7.40 -8.98
N ALA A 560 5.07 -7.61 -8.98
CA ALA A 560 6.04 -7.18 -9.99
C ALA A 560 7.26 -8.10 -9.90
N ASP A 561 8.22 -7.96 -10.83
CA ASP A 561 9.62 -8.27 -10.48
C ASP A 561 10.03 -7.32 -9.34
N LEU A 562 10.07 -7.86 -8.12
CA LEU A 562 10.26 -7.05 -6.92
C LEU A 562 11.68 -6.46 -6.85
N ILE A 563 12.70 -7.24 -7.24
CA ILE A 563 14.08 -6.75 -7.19
C ILE A 563 14.32 -5.73 -8.30
N GLY A 564 13.85 -5.98 -9.53
CA GLY A 564 13.94 -4.99 -10.62
C GLY A 564 13.20 -3.69 -10.29
N LEU A 565 12.01 -3.78 -9.67
CA LEU A 565 11.25 -2.62 -9.21
C LEU A 565 12.02 -1.82 -8.15
N LEU A 566 12.49 -2.47 -7.08
CA LEU A 566 13.17 -1.80 -5.96
C LEU A 566 14.54 -1.26 -6.38
N ASP A 567 15.32 -2.00 -7.16
CA ASP A 567 16.58 -1.53 -7.76
C ASP A 567 16.36 -0.29 -8.64
N THR A 568 15.33 -0.30 -9.49
CA THR A 568 15.02 0.86 -10.33
C THR A 568 14.62 2.09 -9.51
N VAL A 569 13.83 1.92 -8.44
CA VAL A 569 13.47 3.00 -7.51
C VAL A 569 14.71 3.50 -6.73
N CYS A 570 15.61 2.61 -6.32
CA CYS A 570 16.86 2.98 -5.66
C CYS A 570 17.83 3.71 -6.61
N LYS A 571 17.95 3.28 -7.88
CA LYS A 571 18.74 3.96 -8.92
C LYS A 571 18.25 5.37 -9.23
N GLY A 572 16.94 5.60 -9.16
CA GLY A 572 16.33 6.91 -9.35
C GLY A 572 16.33 7.79 -8.09
N HIS A 573 16.76 7.28 -6.94
CA HIS A 573 16.83 8.06 -5.71
C HIS A 573 17.92 9.14 -5.81
N PRO A 574 17.67 10.41 -5.42
CA PRO A 574 18.66 11.49 -5.54
C PRO A 574 20.02 11.18 -4.91
N GLY A 575 20.02 10.48 -3.77
CA GLY A 575 21.23 10.05 -3.07
C GLY A 575 22.08 9.00 -3.80
N ALA A 576 21.55 8.29 -4.81
CA ALA A 576 22.33 7.42 -5.69
C ALA A 576 22.97 8.19 -6.86
N SER A 577 22.42 9.35 -7.22
CA SER A 577 22.88 10.19 -8.35
C SER A 577 24.06 11.13 -8.03
N GLY A 578 24.62 11.05 -6.81
CA GLY A 578 25.74 11.91 -6.37
C GLY A 578 25.38 13.39 -6.16
N VAL A 579 24.09 13.75 -6.17
CA VAL A 579 23.64 15.13 -5.95
C VAL A 579 23.46 15.38 -4.44
N ASP A 580 24.13 16.39 -3.90
CA ASP A 580 23.95 16.85 -2.52
C ASP A 580 22.52 17.41 -2.31
N THR A 581 21.61 16.54 -1.85
CA THR A 581 20.25 16.92 -1.49
C THR A 581 19.96 16.66 -0.02
N LEU A 582 19.81 17.74 0.75
CA LEU A 582 19.31 17.79 2.14
C LEU A 582 17.88 17.22 2.36
N SER A 583 17.25 16.61 1.35
CA SER A 583 15.89 16.09 1.40
C SER A 583 15.73 14.88 0.48
N CYS A 584 15.47 13.71 1.08
CA CYS A 584 15.08 12.49 0.36
C CYS A 584 13.64 12.56 -0.20
N LYS A 585 12.86 13.60 0.11
CA LYS A 585 11.48 13.76 -0.38
C LYS A 585 11.46 14.52 -1.71
N PRO A 586 10.71 14.06 -2.73
CA PRO A 586 10.61 14.74 -4.03
C PRO A 586 9.94 16.10 -3.84
N LYS A 587 10.54 17.16 -4.41
CA LYS A 587 9.99 18.52 -4.36
C LYS A 587 8.70 18.62 -5.20
N MET A 588 7.56 18.36 -4.57
CA MET A 588 6.26 18.67 -5.15
C MET A 588 6.12 20.19 -5.26
N ARG A 589 6.19 20.72 -6.49
CA ARG A 589 5.98 22.17 -6.74
C ARG A 589 4.60 22.59 -6.25
N PHE A 590 4.52 23.78 -5.64
CA PHE A 590 3.31 24.41 -5.08
C PHE A 590 2.04 24.14 -5.88
N ASP A 591 1.21 23.27 -5.31
CA ASP A 591 -0.06 22.75 -5.80
C ASP A 591 -0.95 22.56 -4.56
N PRO A 592 -2.24 22.95 -4.57
CA PRO A 592 -3.14 22.74 -3.43
C PRO A 592 -3.19 21.29 -2.89
N VAL A 593 -3.02 20.29 -3.76
CA VAL A 593 -2.98 18.87 -3.40
C VAL A 593 -1.65 18.50 -2.73
N GLY A 594 -0.54 19.12 -3.16
CA GLY A 594 0.76 18.98 -2.52
C GLY A 594 0.74 19.45 -1.06
N LEU A 595 0.12 20.61 -0.79
CA LEU A 595 -0.07 21.14 0.57
C LEU A 595 -0.88 20.21 1.48
N ILE A 596 -1.93 19.58 0.95
CA ILE A 596 -2.73 18.60 1.72
C ILE A 596 -1.89 17.33 1.98
N THR A 597 -1.12 16.88 1.01
CA THR A 597 -0.25 15.70 1.14
C THR A 597 0.86 15.94 2.18
N GLU A 598 1.51 17.11 2.14
CA GLU A 598 2.49 17.52 3.16
C GLU A 598 1.87 17.58 4.56
N ALA A 599 0.62 18.06 4.69
CA ALA A 599 -0.08 18.13 5.97
C ALA A 599 -0.44 16.74 6.53
N VAL A 600 -0.93 15.81 5.69
CA VAL A 600 -1.26 14.44 6.14
C VAL A 600 0.01 13.65 6.46
N ASN A 601 1.04 13.75 5.61
CA ASN A 601 2.33 13.09 5.85
C ASN A 601 2.99 13.66 7.12
N TRP A 602 2.84 14.96 7.43
CA TRP A 602 3.30 15.54 8.70
C TRP A 602 2.58 14.98 9.94
N VAL A 603 1.30 14.63 9.84
CA VAL A 603 0.57 13.97 10.95
C VAL A 603 1.05 12.52 11.13
N GLY A 604 1.17 11.76 10.03
CA GLY A 604 1.73 10.41 10.05
C GLY A 604 3.13 10.39 10.66
N ALA A 605 3.99 11.30 10.20
CA ALA A 605 5.34 11.51 10.69
C ALA A 605 5.42 11.67 12.21
N LYS A 606 4.52 12.47 12.79
CA LYS A 606 4.52 12.74 14.23
C LYS A 606 4.00 11.57 15.05
N MET A 607 3.11 10.76 14.50
CA MET A 607 2.67 9.52 15.16
C MET A 607 3.75 8.44 15.11
N GLU A 608 4.41 8.24 13.96
CA GLU A 608 5.46 7.23 13.80
C GLU A 608 6.76 7.62 14.53
N MET A 609 7.15 8.90 14.57
CA MET A 609 8.23 9.38 15.45
C MET A 609 7.94 9.11 16.95
N ALA A 610 6.68 9.23 17.38
CA ALA A 610 6.30 8.93 18.77
C ALA A 610 6.35 7.43 19.07
N ALA A 611 5.96 6.58 18.11
CA ALA A 611 6.09 5.13 18.21
C ALA A 611 7.58 4.70 18.25
N HIS A 612 8.42 5.26 17.38
CA HIS A 612 9.86 5.00 17.36
C HIS A 612 10.53 5.39 18.68
N LYS A 613 10.12 6.52 19.30
CA LYS A 613 10.64 6.95 20.60
C LYS A 613 10.21 6.03 21.76
N ALA A 614 9.14 5.26 21.61
CA ALA A 614 8.72 4.25 22.57
C ALA A 614 9.52 2.93 22.47
N LEU A 615 10.35 2.76 21.42
CA LEU A 615 11.17 1.58 21.14
C LEU A 615 12.68 1.81 21.42
N SER A 616 13.00 2.75 22.32
CA SER A 616 14.38 3.16 22.63
C SER A 616 15.27 2.04 23.19
N ASN A 617 16.55 2.03 22.79
CA ASN A 617 17.54 0.99 23.12
C ASN A 617 18.16 1.13 24.53
N THR A 618 17.31 1.43 25.50
CA THR A 618 17.57 1.23 26.94
C THR A 618 17.96 -0.23 27.23
N LYS A 619 18.44 -0.57 28.43
CA LYS A 619 18.82 -1.97 28.72
C LYS A 619 17.64 -2.94 28.57
N GLU A 620 16.46 -2.59 29.10
CA GLU A 620 15.24 -3.39 28.92
C GLU A 620 14.74 -3.37 27.47
N GLY A 621 14.88 -2.24 26.77
CA GLY A 621 14.51 -2.10 25.36
C GLY A 621 15.36 -2.95 24.42
N SER A 622 16.69 -2.84 24.52
CA SER A 622 17.65 -3.65 23.74
C SER A 622 17.37 -5.14 23.90
N ARG A 623 17.13 -5.61 25.13
CA ARG A 623 16.80 -7.02 25.38
C ARG A 623 15.51 -7.44 24.67
N LYS A 624 14.42 -6.66 24.80
CA LYS A 624 13.13 -6.96 24.17
C LYS A 624 13.19 -6.95 22.64
N ASN A 625 13.90 -5.98 22.06
CA ASN A 625 14.06 -5.87 20.61
C ASN A 625 14.84 -7.11 20.10
N ILE A 626 15.94 -7.49 20.76
CA ILE A 626 16.73 -8.68 20.42
C ILE A 626 15.93 -9.99 20.60
N GLU A 627 15.15 -10.13 21.67
CA GLU A 627 14.26 -11.28 21.87
C GLU A 627 13.24 -11.36 20.71
N TYR A 628 12.50 -10.27 20.44
CA TYR A 628 11.52 -10.20 19.35
C TYR A 628 12.07 -10.59 17.96
N HIS A 629 13.34 -10.28 17.67
CA HIS A 629 13.98 -10.70 16.43
C HIS A 629 14.24 -12.20 16.36
N TYR A 630 14.76 -12.79 17.44
CA TYR A 630 15.15 -14.19 17.45
C TYR A 630 14.03 -15.15 17.89
N ASP A 631 12.87 -14.64 18.32
CA ASP A 631 11.63 -15.38 18.58
C ASP A 631 11.11 -16.16 17.35
N ALA A 632 11.59 -15.84 16.14
CA ALA A 632 11.36 -16.67 14.95
C ALA A 632 12.01 -18.06 15.04
N GLY A 633 12.93 -18.31 15.99
CA GLY A 633 13.49 -19.63 16.30
C GLY A 633 14.59 -20.10 15.34
N ASN A 634 15.58 -20.81 15.89
CA ASN A 634 16.77 -21.25 15.15
C ASN A 634 16.44 -22.12 13.91
N ASP A 635 15.34 -22.87 13.92
CA ASP A 635 14.96 -23.73 12.79
C ASP A 635 14.43 -22.96 11.56
N PHE A 636 13.92 -21.74 11.74
CA PHE A 636 13.62 -20.84 10.61
C PHE A 636 14.91 -20.31 9.99
N TYR A 637 15.82 -19.78 10.82
CA TYR A 637 17.11 -19.22 10.38
C TYR A 637 17.98 -20.25 9.61
N LYS A 638 18.02 -21.51 10.07
CA LYS A 638 18.74 -22.62 9.40
C LYS A 638 18.29 -22.89 7.96
N LEU A 639 17.13 -22.39 7.52
CA LEU A 639 16.65 -22.62 6.16
C LEU A 639 17.31 -21.67 5.14
N TRP A 640 17.68 -20.46 5.53
CA TRP A 640 18.17 -19.45 4.59
C TRP A 640 19.53 -18.86 4.94
N LEU A 641 19.99 -18.98 6.19
CA LEU A 641 21.42 -18.88 6.51
C LEU A 641 22.17 -20.13 6.04
N ASP A 642 23.48 -20.00 5.87
CA ASP A 642 24.39 -21.13 5.70
C ASP A 642 24.75 -21.78 7.05
N ARG A 643 25.61 -22.82 7.02
CA ARG A 643 25.98 -23.61 8.21
C ARG A 643 26.65 -22.80 9.33
N THR A 644 27.30 -21.68 8.99
CA THR A 644 27.87 -20.77 9.99
C THR A 644 26.82 -20.11 10.89
N MET A 645 25.54 -20.08 10.49
CA MET A 645 24.47 -19.32 11.15
C MET A 645 24.79 -17.83 11.31
N LEU A 646 25.62 -17.24 10.44
CA LEU A 646 25.95 -15.83 10.50
C LEU A 646 24.91 -14.99 9.76
N TYR A 647 24.01 -14.36 10.52
CA TYR A 647 23.12 -13.31 10.02
C TYR A 647 23.85 -11.96 9.98
N SER A 648 24.86 -11.86 9.10
CA SER A 648 25.68 -10.68 8.81
C SER A 648 26.31 -10.80 7.41
N SER A 649 26.76 -9.69 6.81
CA SER A 649 27.39 -9.64 5.48
C SER A 649 28.55 -10.63 5.33
N ALA A 650 28.71 -11.26 4.17
CA ALA A 650 29.88 -12.08 3.85
C ALA A 650 30.92 -11.28 3.02
N ILE A 651 32.07 -11.89 2.67
CA ILE A 651 33.02 -11.31 1.68
C ILE A 651 33.21 -12.30 0.54
N HIS A 652 32.80 -11.91 -0.67
CA HIS A 652 32.62 -12.82 -1.81
C HIS A 652 33.83 -12.95 -2.76
N GLY A 653 34.99 -12.39 -2.39
CA GLY A 653 36.18 -12.29 -3.25
C GLY A 653 36.16 -11.00 -4.05
N ASP A 654 36.76 -10.97 -5.25
CA ASP A 654 36.78 -9.77 -6.08
C ASP A 654 35.36 -9.39 -6.57
N ILE A 655 34.88 -8.21 -6.16
CA ILE A 655 33.71 -7.52 -6.72
C ILE A 655 34.20 -6.24 -7.41
N ASP A 656 33.60 -5.89 -8.55
CA ASP A 656 33.91 -4.64 -9.25
C ASP A 656 33.07 -3.48 -8.67
N ASP A 657 33.64 -2.78 -7.69
CA ASP A 657 33.05 -1.60 -7.04
C ASP A 657 32.79 -0.42 -7.97
N ALA A 658 33.50 -0.35 -9.11
CA ALA A 658 33.39 0.73 -10.08
C ALA A 658 32.22 0.51 -11.05
N ASN A 659 32.02 -0.74 -11.48
CA ASN A 659 30.86 -1.14 -12.29
C ASN A 659 29.61 -1.46 -11.45
N MET A 660 29.74 -1.53 -10.12
CA MET A 660 28.65 -1.85 -9.17
C MET A 660 27.94 -3.18 -9.50
N SER A 661 28.70 -4.14 -10.04
CA SER A 661 28.17 -5.43 -10.48
C SER A 661 28.03 -6.40 -9.30
N VAL A 662 26.80 -6.86 -9.10
CA VAL A 662 26.44 -7.89 -8.11
C VAL A 662 26.38 -9.30 -8.72
N ASP A 663 26.74 -9.45 -10.00
CA ASP A 663 26.54 -10.67 -10.78
C ASP A 663 27.77 -11.61 -10.72
N VAL A 664 28.56 -11.48 -9.66
CA VAL A 664 29.64 -12.42 -9.29
C VAL A 664 29.15 -13.84 -9.00
N LEU A 665 27.84 -14.07 -9.02
CA LEU A 665 27.18 -15.37 -8.86
C LEU A 665 26.99 -16.14 -10.18
N ASP A 666 27.19 -15.51 -11.33
CA ASP A 666 26.98 -16.16 -12.64
C ASP A 666 27.94 -17.33 -12.88
N LYS A 667 29.10 -17.33 -12.20
CA LYS A 667 30.06 -18.44 -12.17
C LYS A 667 29.60 -19.67 -11.35
N PHE A 668 28.46 -19.60 -10.67
CA PHE A 668 27.90 -20.68 -9.86
C PHE A 668 26.56 -21.17 -10.45
N GLU A 669 26.68 -22.19 -11.30
CA GLU A 669 25.57 -22.77 -12.08
C GLU A 669 24.54 -23.55 -11.25
N THR A 670 24.91 -24.04 -10.05
CA THR A 670 24.00 -24.82 -9.18
C THR A 670 23.73 -24.14 -7.84
N PHE A 671 22.57 -24.44 -7.25
CA PHE A 671 22.17 -23.95 -5.93
C PHE A 671 23.19 -24.36 -4.85
N GLU A 672 23.64 -25.61 -4.85
CA GLU A 672 24.61 -26.14 -3.88
C GLU A 672 26.00 -25.49 -4.02
N ALA A 673 26.37 -25.06 -5.24
CA ALA A 673 27.59 -24.28 -5.46
C ALA A 673 27.48 -22.89 -4.84
N ARG A 674 26.32 -22.23 -5.00
CA ARG A 674 26.00 -20.94 -4.34
C ARG A 674 25.94 -21.06 -2.83
N GLU A 675 25.38 -22.14 -2.29
CA GLU A 675 25.37 -22.42 -0.85
C GLU A 675 26.79 -22.54 -0.27
N LYS A 676 27.65 -23.36 -0.90
CA LYS A 676 29.05 -23.53 -0.49
C LYS A 676 29.84 -22.22 -0.62
N HIS A 677 29.53 -21.41 -1.63
CA HIS A 677 30.14 -20.10 -1.79
C HIS A 677 29.77 -19.15 -0.64
N LEU A 678 28.49 -19.12 -0.21
CA LEU A 678 28.06 -18.31 0.94
C LEU A 678 28.81 -18.72 2.22
N GLU A 679 28.88 -20.02 2.52
CA GLU A 679 29.62 -20.54 3.68
C GLU A 679 31.11 -20.15 3.63
N ALA A 680 31.76 -20.30 2.47
CA ALA A 680 33.16 -19.89 2.28
C ALA A 680 33.34 -18.36 2.43
N ALA A 681 32.43 -17.56 1.88
CA ALA A 681 32.44 -16.11 1.97
C ALA A 681 32.26 -15.59 3.41
N GLN A 682 31.45 -16.28 4.23
CA GLN A 682 31.32 -15.99 5.66
C GLN A 682 32.63 -16.24 6.41
N TYR A 683 33.34 -17.34 6.14
CA TYR A 683 34.66 -17.57 6.73
C TYR A 683 35.69 -16.53 6.26
N THR A 684 35.66 -16.11 4.99
CA THR A 684 36.51 -15.01 4.46
C THR A 684 36.26 -13.70 5.22
N LYS A 685 35.00 -13.35 5.48
CA LYS A 685 34.62 -12.19 6.31
C LYS A 685 35.20 -12.26 7.72
N ILE A 686 35.05 -13.39 8.40
CA ILE A 686 35.60 -13.58 9.75
C ILE A 686 37.14 -13.48 9.71
N ASP A 687 37.76 -14.05 8.68
CA ASP A 687 39.21 -14.06 8.56
C ASP A 687 39.78 -12.65 8.33
N ALA A 688 39.11 -11.82 7.53
CA ALA A 688 39.42 -10.40 7.39
C ALA A 688 39.35 -9.66 8.74
N ILE A 689 38.29 -9.89 9.53
CA ILE A 689 38.13 -9.30 10.88
C ILE A 689 39.24 -9.74 11.83
N ILE A 690 39.62 -11.03 11.80
CA ILE A 690 40.69 -11.59 12.63
C ILE A 690 42.04 -10.92 12.36
N ASP A 691 42.37 -10.75 11.09
CA ASP A 691 43.65 -10.20 10.66
C ASP A 691 43.66 -8.66 10.79
N ARG A 692 42.53 -7.99 10.57
CA ARG A 692 42.29 -6.57 10.85
C ARG A 692 42.42 -6.22 12.33
N ALA A 693 41.84 -7.03 13.20
CA ALA A 693 42.03 -6.93 14.64
C ALA A 693 43.48 -7.25 15.05
N ASP A 694 44.29 -7.90 14.21
CA ASP A 694 45.66 -8.31 14.55
C ASP A 694 45.65 -9.13 15.86
N ILE A 695 44.86 -10.20 15.84
CA ILE A 695 44.76 -11.17 16.93
C ILE A 695 45.97 -12.11 16.88
N GLN A 696 46.60 -12.32 18.04
CA GLN A 696 47.78 -13.15 18.22
C GLN A 696 47.50 -14.26 19.27
N SER A 697 48.39 -15.25 19.34
CA SER A 697 48.29 -16.35 20.30
C SER A 697 48.33 -15.85 21.75
N GLY A 698 47.44 -16.39 22.59
CA GLY A 698 47.31 -15.99 23.99
C GLY A 698 46.64 -14.63 24.25
N HIS A 699 46.27 -13.85 23.22
CA HIS A 699 45.47 -12.63 23.42
C HIS A 699 44.12 -12.94 24.07
N ARG A 700 43.64 -12.04 24.93
CA ARG A 700 42.24 -12.01 25.38
C ARG A 700 41.43 -11.14 24.43
N VAL A 701 40.45 -11.73 23.75
CA VAL A 701 39.57 -11.06 22.79
C VAL A 701 38.16 -10.97 23.38
N LEU A 702 37.57 -9.78 23.35
CA LEU A 702 36.15 -9.59 23.64
C LEU A 702 35.37 -9.57 22.33
N GLU A 703 34.38 -10.44 22.17
CA GLU A 703 33.43 -10.39 21.06
C GLU A 703 32.09 -9.83 21.56
N ILE A 704 31.77 -8.61 21.14
CA ILE A 704 30.51 -7.94 21.45
C ILE A 704 29.49 -8.39 20.40
N GLY A 705 28.46 -9.13 20.81
CA GLY A 705 27.46 -9.69 19.90
C GLY A 705 27.93 -10.94 19.17
N CYS A 706 28.35 -11.97 19.91
CA CYS A 706 28.94 -13.20 19.35
C CYS A 706 27.98 -14.12 18.56
N GLY A 707 26.70 -13.76 18.46
CA GLY A 707 25.67 -14.54 17.75
C GLY A 707 25.66 -16.01 18.16
N TRP A 708 25.83 -16.89 17.18
CA TRP A 708 25.86 -18.35 17.34
C TRP A 708 27.28 -18.92 17.52
N GLY A 709 28.26 -18.08 17.89
CA GLY A 709 29.61 -18.49 18.31
C GLY A 709 30.60 -18.88 17.21
N THR A 710 30.20 -18.86 15.93
CA THR A 710 31.07 -19.29 14.81
C THR A 710 32.34 -18.43 14.66
N CYS A 711 32.23 -17.12 14.90
CA CYS A 711 33.37 -16.20 14.88
C CYS A 711 34.35 -16.48 16.03
N ALA A 712 33.86 -16.64 17.27
CA ALA A 712 34.67 -17.12 18.41
C ALA A 712 35.43 -18.42 18.11
N ILE A 713 34.75 -19.42 17.53
CA ILE A 713 35.36 -20.70 17.14
C ILE A 713 36.48 -20.47 16.12
N ARG A 714 36.24 -19.68 15.07
CA ARG A 714 37.24 -19.38 14.03
C ARG A 714 38.44 -18.60 14.57
N MET A 715 38.22 -17.64 15.47
CA MET A 715 39.27 -16.89 16.18
C MET A 715 40.23 -17.83 16.91
N VAL A 716 39.69 -18.72 17.74
CA VAL A 716 40.49 -19.67 18.51
C VAL A 716 41.20 -20.68 17.60
N GLN A 717 40.52 -21.21 16.59
CA GLN A 717 41.12 -22.16 15.63
C GLN A 717 42.32 -21.55 14.87
N ARG A 718 42.22 -20.30 14.39
CA ARG A 718 43.30 -19.65 13.63
C ARG A 718 44.44 -19.12 14.50
N LYS A 719 44.13 -18.56 15.67
CA LYS A 719 45.11 -17.76 16.44
C LYS A 719 45.45 -18.33 17.81
N LYS A 720 44.70 -19.30 18.36
CA LYS A 720 44.89 -19.82 19.74
C LYS A 720 44.82 -18.70 20.80
N CYS A 721 43.89 -17.78 20.62
CA CYS A 721 43.52 -16.76 21.61
C CYS A 721 42.49 -17.30 22.61
N HIS A 722 42.16 -16.51 23.64
CA HIS A 722 40.99 -16.70 24.48
C HIS A 722 39.89 -15.72 24.05
N VAL A 723 38.65 -16.18 23.88
CA VAL A 723 37.52 -15.35 23.47
C VAL A 723 36.46 -15.32 24.58
N THR A 724 36.00 -14.11 24.94
CA THR A 724 34.77 -13.92 25.70
C THR A 724 33.72 -13.36 24.76
N GLY A 725 32.71 -14.17 24.41
CA GLY A 725 31.59 -13.79 23.55
C GLY A 725 30.37 -13.34 24.35
N LEU A 726 29.85 -12.17 24.05
CA LEU A 726 28.65 -11.61 24.68
C LEU A 726 27.41 -11.80 23.79
N THR A 727 26.29 -12.21 24.37
CA THR A 727 24.97 -12.11 23.74
C THR A 727 23.90 -11.70 24.77
N LEU A 728 22.74 -11.25 24.30
CA LEU A 728 21.53 -11.04 25.11
C LEU A 728 20.44 -12.09 24.82
N SER A 729 20.57 -12.89 23.76
CA SER A 729 19.61 -13.94 23.40
C SER A 729 19.97 -15.27 24.07
N HIS A 730 18.98 -15.88 24.73
CA HIS A 730 19.13 -17.19 25.39
C HIS A 730 19.27 -18.32 24.36
N GLU A 731 18.56 -18.22 23.23
CA GLU A 731 18.64 -19.15 22.09
C GLU A 731 20.03 -19.12 21.42
N GLN A 732 20.57 -17.92 21.20
CA GLN A 732 21.94 -17.76 20.69
C GLN A 732 22.96 -18.32 21.67
N HIS A 733 22.85 -18.00 22.96
CA HIS A 733 23.73 -18.54 24.00
C HIS A 733 23.72 -20.07 24.03
N ALA A 734 22.54 -20.70 23.95
CA ALA A 734 22.40 -22.15 23.95
C ALA A 734 23.07 -22.81 22.74
N GLU A 735 22.76 -22.36 21.53
CA GLU A 735 23.34 -22.90 20.28
C GLU A 735 24.84 -22.59 20.18
N ALA A 736 25.30 -21.39 20.55
CA ALA A 736 26.72 -21.04 20.58
C ALA A 736 27.51 -21.91 21.56
N THR A 737 26.99 -22.12 22.78
CA THR A 737 27.62 -23.00 23.78
C THR A 737 27.69 -24.44 23.29
N ALA A 738 26.62 -24.93 22.64
CA ALA A 738 26.60 -26.26 22.03
C ALA A 738 27.65 -26.40 20.90
N ARG A 739 27.77 -25.41 20.02
CA ARG A 739 28.77 -25.35 18.93
C ARG A 739 30.21 -25.32 19.47
N VAL A 740 30.48 -24.46 20.46
CA VAL A 740 31.79 -24.36 21.12
C VAL A 740 32.19 -25.69 21.77
N LYS A 741 31.24 -26.36 22.43
CA LYS A 741 31.44 -27.70 23.02
C LYS A 741 31.70 -28.76 21.96
N ALA A 742 30.92 -28.77 20.88
CA ALA A 742 31.10 -29.71 19.75
C ALA A 742 32.45 -29.53 19.04
N ALA A 743 32.97 -28.29 18.99
CA ALA A 743 34.31 -27.98 18.49
C ALA A 743 35.45 -28.34 19.46
N GLY A 744 35.15 -28.71 20.72
CA GLY A 744 36.15 -29.01 21.76
C GLY A 744 36.84 -27.77 22.37
N LEU A 745 36.30 -26.57 22.15
CA LEU A 745 36.98 -25.30 22.45
C LEU A 745 36.51 -24.60 23.75
N SER A 746 35.68 -25.26 24.57
CA SER A 746 35.15 -24.71 25.83
C SER A 746 36.19 -24.32 26.90
N HIS A 747 37.48 -24.59 26.67
CA HIS A 747 38.60 -24.17 27.53
C HIS A 747 39.27 -22.86 27.06
N LEU A 748 38.87 -22.34 25.90
CA LEU A 748 39.37 -21.09 25.28
C LEU A 748 38.25 -20.10 24.93
N ILE A 749 36.98 -20.51 25.00
CA ILE A 749 35.82 -19.69 24.63
C ILE A 749 34.79 -19.69 25.77
N ASP A 750 34.56 -18.50 26.34
CA ASP A 750 33.48 -18.23 27.29
C ASP A 750 32.34 -17.52 26.55
N ILE A 751 31.16 -18.14 26.45
CA ILE A 751 29.93 -17.47 25.96
C ILE A 751 29.12 -17.01 27.17
N VAL A 752 28.69 -15.75 27.19
CA VAL A 752 28.08 -15.13 28.37
C VAL A 752 26.84 -14.33 27.98
N ILE A 753 25.73 -14.54 28.69
CA ILE A 753 24.56 -13.65 28.61
C ILE A 753 24.88 -12.36 29.39
N CYS A 754 25.26 -11.31 28.69
CA CYS A 754 25.71 -10.06 29.29
C CYS A 754 25.53 -8.88 28.33
N ASP A 755 24.98 -7.77 28.84
CA ASP A 755 24.97 -6.49 28.12
C ASP A 755 26.40 -5.93 28.05
N TYR A 756 26.84 -5.53 26.85
CA TYR A 756 28.19 -5.00 26.65
C TYR A 756 28.51 -3.84 27.60
N ARG A 757 27.52 -3.02 27.98
CA ARG A 757 27.66 -1.87 28.89
C ARG A 757 28.18 -2.32 30.26
N ASP A 758 27.84 -3.53 30.69
CA ASP A 758 28.17 -4.08 32.01
C ASP A 758 29.45 -4.93 32.05
N VAL A 759 30.03 -5.28 30.90
CA VAL A 759 31.23 -6.14 30.81
C VAL A 759 32.38 -5.63 31.69
N LYS A 760 33.11 -6.54 32.34
CA LYS A 760 34.21 -6.25 33.26
C LYS A 760 35.55 -6.77 32.71
N GLY A 761 36.66 -6.26 33.26
CA GLY A 761 38.02 -6.64 32.86
C GLY A 761 38.57 -5.82 31.69
N THR A 762 39.71 -6.27 31.16
CA THR A 762 40.46 -5.61 30.10
C THR A 762 40.99 -6.65 29.11
N PHE A 763 40.94 -6.34 27.83
CA PHE A 763 41.16 -7.23 26.70
C PHE A 763 42.23 -6.66 25.76
N ASP A 764 42.98 -7.55 25.10
CA ASP A 764 43.99 -7.20 24.11
C ASP A 764 43.36 -6.71 22.82
N ARG A 765 42.20 -7.28 22.45
CA ARG A 765 41.43 -6.99 21.23
C ARG A 765 39.94 -6.98 21.50
N VAL A 766 39.19 -6.25 20.68
CA VAL A 766 37.72 -6.29 20.62
C VAL A 766 37.29 -6.63 19.19
N VAL A 767 36.27 -7.48 19.06
CA VAL A 767 35.56 -7.74 17.81
C VAL A 767 34.08 -7.41 18.03
N SER A 768 33.44 -6.82 17.03
CA SER A 768 32.00 -6.51 17.04
C SER A 768 31.50 -6.55 15.60
N ILE A 769 30.42 -7.29 15.34
CA ILE A 769 29.88 -7.50 13.98
C ILE A 769 28.42 -7.11 13.99
N GLU A 770 28.07 -6.06 13.24
CA GLU A 770 26.69 -5.59 12.99
C GLU A 770 25.86 -5.42 14.28
N MET A 771 26.53 -4.88 15.31
CA MET A 771 25.97 -4.63 16.64
C MET A 771 25.61 -3.16 16.89
N LEU A 772 26.18 -2.21 16.15
CA LEU A 772 25.95 -0.77 16.39
C LEU A 772 24.56 -0.33 15.91
N GLU A 773 24.02 -1.07 14.97
CA GLU A 773 22.68 -0.99 14.41
C GLU A 773 21.62 -1.17 15.51
N ALA A 774 21.91 -1.98 16.54
CA ALA A 774 21.08 -2.18 17.73
C ALA A 774 21.40 -1.21 18.89
N VAL A 775 22.38 -0.30 18.75
CA VAL A 775 22.77 0.66 19.81
C VAL A 775 21.87 1.90 19.80
N GLY A 776 21.57 2.47 18.64
CA GLY A 776 20.86 3.75 18.53
C GLY A 776 21.78 4.98 18.64
N HIS A 777 21.45 6.06 17.92
CA HIS A 777 22.23 7.31 17.88
C HIS A 777 22.61 7.83 19.28
N GLU A 778 21.63 7.89 20.18
CA GLU A 778 21.75 8.40 21.55
C GLU A 778 22.67 7.57 22.48
N HIS A 779 23.13 6.40 22.05
CA HIS A 779 23.98 5.50 22.82
C HIS A 779 25.35 5.23 22.18
N LEU A 780 25.65 5.79 21.00
CA LEU A 780 26.98 5.70 20.38
C LEU A 780 28.12 6.13 21.34
N PRO A 781 28.00 7.23 22.13
CA PRO A 781 29.06 7.60 23.07
C PRO A 781 29.29 6.56 24.17
N THR A 782 28.23 5.91 24.64
CA THR A 782 28.30 4.82 25.64
C THR A 782 28.98 3.58 25.06
N TYR A 783 28.70 3.25 23.80
CA TYR A 783 29.34 2.15 23.09
C TYR A 783 30.84 2.37 22.94
N PHE A 784 31.28 3.48 22.34
CA PHE A 784 32.71 3.75 22.15
C PHE A 784 33.45 3.99 23.48
N SER A 785 32.80 4.59 24.48
CA SER A 785 33.35 4.66 25.85
C SER A 785 33.57 3.27 26.47
N THR A 786 32.69 2.32 26.17
CA THR A 786 32.85 0.93 26.64
C THR A 786 33.99 0.23 25.91
N VAL A 787 34.08 0.33 24.58
CA VAL A 787 35.21 -0.21 23.79
C VAL A 787 36.54 0.37 24.28
N HIS A 788 36.61 1.69 24.52
CA HIS A 788 37.79 2.34 25.08
C HIS A 788 38.13 1.84 26.50
N ARG A 789 37.13 1.67 27.38
CA ARG A 789 37.32 1.17 28.75
C ARG A 789 37.90 -0.25 28.78
N VAL A 790 37.43 -1.13 27.90
CA VAL A 790 37.81 -2.56 27.92
C VAL A 790 39.10 -2.86 27.16
N LEU A 791 39.53 -2.00 26.23
CA LEU A 791 40.82 -2.17 25.54
C LEU A 791 42.02 -1.82 26.43
N LYS A 792 43.08 -2.62 26.35
CA LYS A 792 44.43 -2.22 26.78
C LYS A 792 44.97 -1.06 25.92
N PRO A 793 45.86 -0.20 26.43
CA PRO A 793 46.65 0.71 25.59
C PRO A 793 47.39 -0.06 24.49
N GLY A 794 47.41 0.46 23.26
CA GLY A 794 47.89 -0.24 22.07
C GLY A 794 46.94 -1.33 21.52
N GLY A 795 45.83 -1.61 22.21
CA GLY A 795 44.81 -2.55 21.77
C GLY A 795 44.00 -2.05 20.58
N LYS A 796 43.53 -2.99 19.76
CA LYS A 796 42.72 -2.73 18.54
C LYS A 796 41.32 -3.32 18.69
N ALA A 797 40.32 -2.61 18.18
CA ALA A 797 39.00 -3.15 17.89
C ALA A 797 38.79 -3.27 16.37
N SER A 798 38.29 -4.42 15.92
CA SER A 798 37.71 -4.57 14.57
C SER A 798 36.19 -4.54 14.70
N ILE A 799 35.55 -3.59 14.02
CA ILE A 799 34.11 -3.35 14.10
C ILE A 799 33.52 -3.38 12.69
N GLN A 800 32.64 -4.34 12.39
CA GLN A 800 31.82 -4.33 11.18
C GLN A 800 30.48 -3.65 11.48
N VAL A 801 30.02 -2.75 10.61
CA VAL A 801 28.81 -1.93 10.84
C VAL A 801 28.23 -1.39 9.53
N ILE A 802 26.93 -1.58 9.35
CA ILE A 802 26.13 -0.95 8.32
C ILE A 802 26.00 0.55 8.63
N THR A 803 26.36 1.40 7.67
CA THR A 803 26.36 2.86 7.86
C THR A 803 25.49 3.62 6.85
N MET A 804 24.92 4.72 7.33
CA MET A 804 24.30 5.76 6.53
C MET A 804 25.38 6.76 6.08
N PRO A 805 25.40 7.22 4.81
CA PRO A 805 26.37 8.21 4.37
C PRO A 805 26.21 9.54 5.12
N ASP A 806 27.33 10.18 5.50
CA ASP A 806 27.34 11.34 6.40
C ASP A 806 26.39 12.47 5.94
N GLY A 807 26.38 12.81 4.63
CA GLY A 807 25.51 13.84 4.06
C GLY A 807 23.99 13.56 4.14
N ARG A 808 23.58 12.33 4.51
CA ARG A 808 22.18 11.96 4.77
C ARG A 808 21.91 11.60 6.24
N TYR A 809 22.94 11.55 7.09
CA TYR A 809 22.78 11.06 8.47
C TYR A 809 21.84 11.93 9.31
N ASP A 810 21.99 13.25 9.26
CA ASP A 810 21.10 14.17 10.00
C ASP A 810 19.64 14.02 9.57
N ALA A 811 19.39 13.86 8.26
CA ALA A 811 18.05 13.63 7.74
C ALA A 811 17.47 12.27 8.20
N TYR A 812 18.31 11.24 8.30
CA TYR A 812 17.95 9.89 8.78
C TYR A 812 17.72 9.83 10.31
N CYS A 813 18.48 10.59 11.10
CA CYS A 813 18.26 10.74 12.54
C CYS A 813 16.98 11.52 12.86
N ASN A 814 16.56 12.41 11.96
CA ASN A 814 15.33 13.18 12.06
C ASN A 814 14.18 12.61 11.20
N SER A 815 14.34 11.41 10.62
CA SER A 815 13.33 10.81 9.75
C SER A 815 12.18 10.22 10.54
N GLU A 816 11.15 9.84 9.78
CA GLU A 816 10.07 8.97 10.23
C GLU A 816 10.61 7.53 10.33
N SER A 817 9.78 6.59 10.80
CA SER A 817 10.14 5.18 10.68
C SER A 817 10.22 4.81 9.19
N ASP A 818 11.08 3.85 8.86
CA ASP A 818 11.13 3.19 7.56
C ASP A 818 10.58 1.75 7.71
N PHE A 819 10.42 1.03 6.59
CA PHE A 819 9.96 -0.36 6.56
C PHE A 819 10.81 -1.28 7.45
N ILE A 820 12.13 -1.05 7.49
CA ILE A 820 13.07 -1.85 8.27
C ILE A 820 12.79 -1.67 9.76
N ARG A 821 12.75 -0.44 10.26
CA ARG A 821 12.41 -0.12 11.66
C ARG A 821 10.98 -0.51 12.04
N ALA A 822 10.04 -0.54 11.10
CA ALA A 822 8.65 -0.92 11.36
C ALA A 822 8.44 -2.43 11.47
N TYR A 823 9.16 -3.24 10.68
CA TYR A 823 8.87 -4.67 10.50
C TYR A 823 10.03 -5.64 10.77
N ILE A 824 11.27 -5.21 10.55
CA ILE A 824 12.44 -6.11 10.50
C ILE A 824 13.39 -5.87 11.68
N PHE A 825 13.61 -4.62 12.08
CA PHE A 825 14.50 -4.19 13.17
C PHE A 825 13.94 -2.98 13.98
N PRO A 826 12.86 -3.11 14.78
CA PRO A 826 12.41 -2.06 15.70
C PRO A 826 13.52 -1.57 16.64
N GLY A 827 13.69 -0.25 16.69
CA GLY A 827 14.81 0.41 17.39
C GLY A 827 16.13 0.44 16.61
N GLY A 828 16.19 -0.17 15.42
CA GLY A 828 17.38 -0.19 14.56
C GLY A 828 17.81 1.20 14.07
N HIS A 829 19.12 1.47 14.09
CA HIS A 829 19.67 2.75 13.68
C HIS A 829 21.08 2.63 13.07
N LEU A 830 21.20 2.89 11.78
CA LEU A 830 22.47 2.89 11.07
C LEU A 830 23.29 4.15 11.42
N PRO A 831 24.47 4.07 12.06
CA PRO A 831 25.32 5.23 12.33
C PRO A 831 25.99 5.77 11.04
N SER A 832 26.70 6.89 11.14
CA SER A 832 27.59 7.38 10.08
C SER A 832 29.05 7.45 10.58
N VAL A 833 30.01 7.59 9.66
CA VAL A 833 31.44 7.61 10.02
C VAL A 833 31.80 8.84 10.86
N ALA A 834 31.24 10.01 10.52
CA ALA A 834 31.38 11.22 11.33
C ALA A 834 30.78 11.03 12.73
N ALA A 835 29.54 10.55 12.82
CA ALA A 835 28.86 10.36 14.10
C ALA A 835 29.57 9.37 15.03
N MET A 836 30.15 8.30 14.48
CA MET A 836 30.97 7.36 15.26
C MET A 836 32.28 7.99 15.75
N ARG A 837 32.93 8.84 14.94
CA ARG A 837 34.13 9.58 15.33
C ARG A 837 33.83 10.59 16.45
N ASP A 838 32.77 11.36 16.32
CA ASP A 838 32.37 12.37 17.30
C ASP A 838 31.91 11.75 18.63
N ALA A 839 31.31 10.55 18.58
CA ALA A 839 30.97 9.75 19.75
C ALA A 839 32.17 9.07 20.43
N SER A 840 33.33 8.99 19.77
CA SER A 840 34.50 8.28 20.30
C SER A 840 35.22 9.09 21.38
N PRO A 841 35.57 8.50 22.54
CA PRO A 841 36.34 9.20 23.56
C PRO A 841 37.78 9.48 23.08
N ARG A 842 38.38 10.53 23.65
CA ARG A 842 39.82 10.80 23.46
C ARG A 842 40.64 9.55 23.81
N GLY A 843 41.57 9.20 22.93
CA GLY A 843 42.40 8.00 23.06
C GLY A 843 41.94 6.81 22.21
N LEU A 844 40.70 6.78 21.69
CA LEU A 844 40.23 5.75 20.76
C LEU A 844 40.08 6.31 19.33
N VAL A 845 40.96 5.91 18.42
CA VAL A 845 41.14 6.53 17.10
C VAL A 845 40.79 5.56 15.96
N LEU A 846 39.84 5.97 15.10
CA LEU A 846 39.57 5.29 13.84
C LEU A 846 40.79 5.38 12.91
N SER A 847 41.44 4.24 12.72
CA SER A 847 42.73 4.09 12.02
C SER A 847 42.54 3.79 10.53
N SER A 848 41.55 2.97 10.18
CA SER A 848 41.15 2.66 8.80
C SER A 848 39.71 2.14 8.76
N TYR A 849 39.06 2.19 7.59
CA TYR A 849 37.85 1.43 7.29
C TYR A 849 37.83 1.04 5.81
N ASP A 850 37.16 -0.07 5.50
CA ASP A 850 37.00 -0.63 4.16
C ASP A 850 35.51 -0.92 3.97
N ASP A 851 34.93 -0.58 2.80
CA ASP A 851 33.52 -0.81 2.48
C ASP A 851 33.32 -2.18 1.85
N ILE A 852 32.35 -2.93 2.35
CA ILE A 852 31.92 -4.25 1.89
C ILE A 852 30.43 -4.27 1.53
N GLY A 853 29.80 -3.10 1.35
CA GLY A 853 28.36 -2.97 1.06
C GLY A 853 27.90 -3.78 -0.16
N LEU A 854 28.68 -3.83 -1.25
CA LEU A 854 28.32 -4.67 -2.41
C LEU A 854 28.38 -6.17 -2.10
N HIS A 855 29.25 -6.62 -1.18
CA HIS A 855 29.22 -8.00 -0.70
C HIS A 855 27.94 -8.28 0.11
N TYR A 856 27.39 -7.29 0.82
CA TYR A 856 26.11 -7.43 1.51
C TYR A 856 24.96 -7.58 0.49
N ALA A 857 24.95 -6.83 -0.62
CA ALA A 857 23.97 -7.01 -1.69
C ALA A 857 23.96 -8.46 -2.21
N VAL A 858 25.14 -9.07 -2.44
CA VAL A 858 25.27 -10.48 -2.83
C VAL A 858 24.83 -11.44 -1.71
N THR A 859 25.15 -11.14 -0.45
CA THR A 859 24.70 -11.93 0.72
C THR A 859 23.17 -11.95 0.82
N LEU A 860 22.51 -10.80 0.67
CA LEU A 860 21.06 -10.65 0.73
C LEU A 860 20.36 -11.35 -0.45
N ARG A 861 20.94 -11.28 -1.65
CA ARG A 861 20.49 -12.07 -2.82
C ARG A 861 20.49 -13.56 -2.50
N LEU A 862 21.59 -14.08 -1.94
CA LEU A 862 21.73 -15.51 -1.59
C LEU A 862 20.76 -15.92 -0.47
N TRP A 863 20.55 -15.10 0.56
CA TRP A 863 19.53 -15.36 1.58
C TRP A 863 18.11 -15.36 1.00
N ARG A 864 17.79 -14.42 0.09
CA ARG A 864 16.51 -14.38 -0.63
C ARG A 864 16.31 -15.62 -1.49
N GLU A 865 17.30 -16.00 -2.30
CA GLU A 865 17.28 -17.22 -3.12
C GLU A 865 17.04 -18.47 -2.25
N ARG A 866 17.78 -18.64 -1.15
CA ARG A 866 17.60 -19.77 -0.21
C ARG A 866 16.24 -19.74 0.48
N MET A 867 15.78 -18.57 0.94
CA MET A 867 14.48 -18.44 1.61
C MET A 867 13.32 -18.77 0.67
N MET A 868 13.38 -18.31 -0.59
CA MET A 868 12.34 -18.62 -1.57
C MET A 868 12.41 -20.07 -2.07
N HIS A 869 13.61 -20.65 -2.17
CA HIS A 869 13.81 -22.09 -2.41
C HIS A 869 13.16 -22.95 -1.30
N HIS A 870 13.20 -22.50 -0.05
CA HIS A 870 12.61 -23.17 1.12
C HIS A 870 11.25 -22.61 1.58
N ALA A 871 10.61 -21.75 0.79
CA ALA A 871 9.39 -21.01 1.16
C ALA A 871 8.28 -21.92 1.73
N GLU A 872 8.07 -23.09 1.13
CA GLU A 872 6.95 -23.97 1.46
C GLU A 872 7.25 -24.82 2.69
N ARG A 873 8.53 -25.10 2.96
CA ARG A 873 8.96 -25.63 4.27
C ARG A 873 8.70 -24.61 5.36
N ILE A 874 8.97 -23.32 5.11
CA ILE A 874 8.64 -22.23 6.04
C ILE A 874 7.12 -22.15 6.25
N LEU A 875 6.29 -22.20 5.21
CA LEU A 875 4.83 -22.24 5.37
C LEU A 875 4.36 -23.46 6.18
N SER A 876 4.96 -24.64 5.97
CA SER A 876 4.61 -25.86 6.71
C SER A 876 4.94 -25.78 8.21
N MET A 877 5.86 -24.89 8.63
CA MET A 877 6.16 -24.62 10.04
C MET A 877 5.14 -23.68 10.71
N GLY A 878 4.12 -23.20 9.98
CA GLY A 878 3.05 -22.34 10.49
C GLY A 878 3.22 -20.85 10.21
N TYR A 879 4.28 -20.43 9.52
CA TYR A 879 4.44 -19.04 9.08
C TYR A 879 3.45 -18.71 7.95
N THR A 880 3.04 -17.45 7.88
CA THR A 880 2.09 -17.00 6.85
C THR A 880 2.79 -16.59 5.56
N ARG A 881 2.10 -16.67 4.41
CA ARG A 881 2.63 -16.12 3.14
C ARG A 881 2.89 -14.61 3.19
N LYS A 882 2.18 -13.89 4.09
CA LYS A 882 2.47 -12.48 4.43
C LYS A 882 3.84 -12.31 5.09
N PHE A 883 4.22 -13.21 5.99
CA PHE A 883 5.54 -13.22 6.63
C PHE A 883 6.66 -13.52 5.63
N LEU A 884 6.45 -14.49 4.72
CA LEU A 884 7.41 -14.72 3.62
C LEU A 884 7.64 -13.45 2.78
N ARG A 885 6.55 -12.82 2.31
CA ARG A 885 6.62 -11.61 1.48
C ARG A 885 7.21 -10.40 2.22
N MET A 886 7.12 -10.36 3.54
CA MET A 886 7.79 -9.36 4.38
C MET A 886 9.32 -9.50 4.31
N PHE A 887 9.83 -10.73 4.46
CA PHE A 887 11.26 -11.01 4.35
C PHE A 887 11.77 -10.90 2.91
N GLU A 888 10.98 -11.32 1.92
CA GLU A 888 11.30 -11.16 0.49
C GLU A 888 11.46 -9.69 0.12
N PHE A 889 10.52 -8.83 0.57
CA PHE A 889 10.61 -7.37 0.40
C PHE A 889 11.81 -6.78 1.14
N TYR A 890 12.05 -7.20 2.38
CA TYR A 890 13.22 -6.79 3.15
C TYR A 890 14.54 -7.09 2.42
N PHE A 891 14.77 -8.35 2.03
CA PHE A 891 16.00 -8.73 1.36
C PHE A 891 16.16 -8.01 0.02
N ALA A 892 15.10 -7.92 -0.80
CA ALA A 892 15.16 -7.21 -2.08
C ALA A 892 15.38 -5.69 -1.92
N TYR A 893 14.79 -5.07 -0.89
CA TYR A 893 14.98 -3.65 -0.60
C TYR A 893 16.41 -3.35 -0.12
N CYS A 894 16.94 -4.17 0.80
CA CYS A 894 18.31 -4.01 1.26
C CYS A 894 19.34 -4.36 0.16
N GLU A 895 19.10 -5.41 -0.64
CA GLU A 895 19.92 -5.74 -1.82
C GLU A 895 20.04 -4.53 -2.75
N ALA A 896 18.91 -3.93 -3.11
CA ALA A 896 18.85 -2.72 -3.93
C ALA A 896 19.52 -1.49 -3.26
N ALA A 897 19.36 -1.32 -1.94
CA ALA A 897 19.94 -0.19 -1.21
C ALA A 897 21.48 -0.25 -1.13
N PHE A 898 22.05 -1.43 -0.84
CA PHE A 898 23.49 -1.65 -0.86
C PHE A 898 24.05 -1.56 -2.29
N ALA A 899 23.43 -2.24 -3.26
CA ALA A 899 23.85 -2.23 -4.65
C ALA A 899 23.93 -0.81 -5.24
N ASN A 900 23.09 0.11 -4.76
CA ASN A 900 23.04 1.51 -5.20
C ASN A 900 23.70 2.51 -4.23
N LYS A 901 24.55 2.03 -3.30
CA LYS A 901 25.31 2.85 -2.34
C LYS A 901 24.43 3.82 -1.52
N LEU A 902 23.17 3.42 -1.28
CA LEU A 902 22.24 4.14 -0.42
C LEU A 902 22.52 3.88 1.08
N ILE A 903 23.22 2.79 1.37
CA ILE A 903 23.84 2.41 2.64
C ILE A 903 25.16 1.67 2.33
N TYR A 904 26.09 1.67 3.28
CA TYR A 904 27.37 0.96 3.20
C TYR A 904 27.48 -0.07 4.32
N ASP A 905 28.41 -1.02 4.25
CA ASP A 905 28.80 -1.87 5.40
C ASP A 905 30.32 -1.78 5.55
N LEU A 906 30.80 -1.33 6.71
CA LEU A 906 32.19 -0.94 6.88
C LEU A 906 32.88 -1.84 7.89
N GLN A 907 33.99 -2.48 7.50
CA GLN A 907 34.92 -3.05 8.47
C GLN A 907 35.89 -1.96 8.94
N MET A 908 35.87 -1.60 10.22
CA MET A 908 36.60 -0.47 10.80
C MET A 908 37.68 -0.93 11.80
N THR A 909 38.85 -0.29 11.79
CA THR A 909 39.91 -0.50 12.79
C THR A 909 39.97 0.68 13.75
N TRP A 910 39.72 0.44 15.04
CA TRP A 910 39.88 1.45 16.08
C TRP A 910 41.05 1.09 16.99
N THR A 911 42.01 1.99 17.15
CA THR A 911 43.20 1.77 17.99
C THR A 911 43.11 2.63 19.25
N LYS A 912 43.33 2.01 20.42
CA LYS A 912 43.50 2.76 21.67
C LYS A 912 44.96 3.22 21.80
N VAL A 913 45.22 4.50 21.63
CA VAL A 913 46.57 5.08 21.85
C VAL A 913 46.82 5.27 23.35
N SER A 914 48.08 5.17 23.78
CA SER A 914 48.46 5.49 25.17
C SER A 914 48.41 7.00 25.40
N GLU A 915 48.06 7.41 26.62
CA GLU A 915 47.90 8.84 26.98
C GLU A 915 49.22 9.63 26.90
N ASP A 916 50.38 8.95 26.89
CA ASP A 916 51.72 9.54 26.80
C ASP A 916 52.28 9.75 25.37
N VAL A 917 51.52 9.52 24.30
CA VAL A 917 52.02 9.83 22.94
C VAL A 917 52.01 11.35 22.73
N ASN A 918 53.20 11.94 22.64
CA ASN A 918 53.41 13.35 22.34
C ASN A 918 53.06 13.65 20.86
N ILE A 919 51.76 13.78 20.55
CA ILE A 919 51.24 14.05 19.20
C ILE A 919 51.52 15.51 18.82
N THR A 920 52.77 15.78 18.41
CA THR A 920 53.18 17.07 17.83
C THR A 920 53.27 17.05 16.30
N LYS A 921 52.93 15.93 15.63
CA LYS A 921 53.23 15.73 14.19
C LYS A 921 52.14 15.14 13.28
N VAL A 922 50.93 14.90 13.76
CA VAL A 922 49.76 14.61 12.90
C VAL A 922 48.62 15.53 13.34
N GLN A 923 47.88 16.10 12.37
CA GLN A 923 46.91 17.19 12.54
C GLN A 923 47.49 18.58 12.89
N ARG A 924 48.29 19.14 11.98
CA ARG A 924 48.40 20.60 11.79
C ARG A 924 47.76 21.05 10.47
N SER A 925 46.45 20.87 10.39
CA SER A 925 45.58 21.54 9.42
C SER A 925 44.14 21.43 9.93
N PHE A 926 43.50 22.59 10.15
CA PHE A 926 42.17 22.86 10.72
C PHE A 926 42.12 23.29 12.21
N ALA A 927 42.20 24.62 12.36
CA ALA A 927 41.76 25.52 13.43
C ALA A 927 41.27 24.98 14.81
N ILE A 928 42.14 25.08 15.82
CA ILE A 928 42.03 26.05 16.96
C ILE A 928 40.72 26.89 16.89
N ARG A 929 39.75 26.91 17.83
CA ARG A 929 39.74 26.86 19.33
C ARG A 929 38.30 26.53 19.87
N PRO A 930 37.99 26.46 21.19
CA PRO A 930 37.11 25.41 21.70
C PRO A 930 35.84 25.87 22.48
N TYR A 931 34.78 25.07 22.40
CA TYR A 931 33.64 25.13 23.33
C TYR A 931 33.98 24.51 24.69
N LEU A 932 34.87 25.16 25.44
CA LEU A 932 35.13 24.88 26.86
C LEU A 932 35.35 26.18 27.64
N LEU A 933 34.34 27.04 27.70
CA LEU A 933 34.24 28.06 28.76
C LEU A 933 32.81 28.48 29.17
N ASP A 934 31.77 27.75 28.76
CA ASP A 934 30.36 28.12 28.96
C ASP A 934 29.74 27.72 30.32
N ALA A 935 30.58 27.36 31.31
CA ALA A 935 30.17 27.17 32.70
C ALA A 935 30.76 28.22 33.68
N GLY A 936 31.63 29.13 33.21
CA GLY A 936 32.39 30.04 34.09
C GLY A 936 31.95 31.51 34.07
N ILE A 937 31.46 32.04 32.94
CA ILE A 937 31.28 33.49 32.76
C ILE A 937 29.89 34.00 33.16
N ILE A 938 28.82 33.20 33.01
CA ILE A 938 27.48 33.60 33.46
C ILE A 938 27.40 33.65 35.00
N GLY A 939 28.09 32.74 35.70
CA GLY A 939 28.17 32.79 37.17
C GLY A 939 28.83 34.06 37.70
N ALA A 940 29.93 34.51 37.07
CA ALA A 940 30.59 35.76 37.42
C ALA A 940 29.73 37.00 37.08
N GLY A 941 29.08 37.02 35.91
CA GLY A 941 28.17 38.11 35.51
C GLY A 941 26.95 38.23 36.42
N CYS A 942 26.31 37.12 36.76
CA CYS A 942 25.16 37.11 37.66
C CYS A 942 25.54 37.45 39.11
N ALA A 943 26.70 37.04 39.63
CA ALA A 943 27.16 37.43 40.96
C ALA A 943 27.37 38.97 41.07
N ILE A 944 27.95 39.58 40.03
CA ILE A 944 28.15 41.04 39.96
C ILE A 944 26.80 41.78 39.84
N TYR A 945 25.81 41.23 39.14
CA TYR A 945 24.48 41.84 39.04
C TYR A 945 23.61 41.65 40.30
N TYR A 946 23.72 40.49 40.98
CA TYR A 946 22.98 40.19 42.21
C TYR A 946 23.43 41.05 43.40
N GLN A 947 24.71 41.46 43.43
CA GLN A 947 25.22 42.44 44.40
C GLN A 947 24.68 43.87 44.21
N HIS A 948 23.90 44.16 43.16
CA HIS A 948 23.40 45.52 42.89
C HIS A 948 21.87 45.69 42.84
N GLN A 949 21.05 44.65 42.56
CA GLN A 949 19.57 44.76 42.63
C GLN A 949 18.87 43.44 43.04
N PRO A 950 18.76 43.13 44.36
CA PRO A 950 18.27 41.82 44.83
C PRO A 950 16.74 41.63 44.84
N LYS A 951 15.92 42.64 44.52
CA LYS A 951 14.44 42.54 44.63
C LYS A 951 13.74 41.94 43.40
N THR A 952 14.40 41.89 42.25
CA THR A 952 13.79 41.46 40.98
C THR A 952 13.81 39.94 40.77
N ALA A 953 14.71 39.21 41.42
CA ALA A 953 14.83 37.76 41.27
C ALA A 953 13.66 36.99 41.91
N ALA A 954 13.11 37.49 43.02
CA ALA A 954 11.98 36.85 43.73
C ALA A 954 10.66 36.91 42.93
N ALA A 955 10.46 37.93 42.09
CA ALA A 955 9.19 38.17 41.39
C ALA A 955 8.98 37.31 40.13
N LEU A 956 10.03 36.66 39.60
CA LEU A 956 9.90 35.79 38.42
C LEU A 956 9.45 34.36 38.75
N ALA A 957 9.60 33.91 40.00
CA ALA A 957 9.18 32.57 40.41
C ALA A 957 7.64 32.42 40.47
N ASP A 958 6.93 33.45 40.95
CA ASP A 958 5.49 33.40 41.20
C ASP A 958 4.61 33.50 39.94
N ALA A 959 5.18 33.86 38.78
CA ALA A 959 4.43 34.13 37.55
C ALA A 959 4.30 32.93 36.59
N ALA A 960 5.03 31.83 36.80
CA ALA A 960 5.09 30.72 35.85
C ALA A 960 3.86 29.76 35.90
N ALA A 961 3.13 29.73 37.01
CA ALA A 961 2.06 28.76 37.27
C ALA A 961 0.74 28.95 36.45
N PRO A 962 0.14 30.15 36.31
CA PRO A 962 -1.16 30.30 35.63
C PRO A 962 -1.08 30.07 34.11
N LEU A 963 0.14 30.01 33.57
CA LEU A 963 0.44 29.89 32.15
C LEU A 963 0.10 28.50 31.58
N MET A 964 0.30 27.44 32.36
CA MET A 964 -0.02 26.06 31.94
C MET A 964 -1.53 25.73 32.00
N ALA A 965 -2.30 26.40 32.86
CA ALA A 965 -3.72 26.11 33.03
C ALA A 965 -4.55 26.47 31.79
N ALA A 966 -4.22 27.57 31.10
CA ALA A 966 -4.92 28.01 29.90
C ALA A 966 -4.72 27.06 28.70
N PHE A 967 -3.55 26.43 28.60
CA PHE A 967 -3.19 25.56 27.46
C PHE A 967 -4.02 24.26 27.42
N VAL A 968 -4.41 23.74 28.58
CA VAL A 968 -5.21 22.51 28.72
C VAL A 968 -6.69 22.75 28.37
N ALA A 969 -7.25 23.90 28.73
CA ALA A 969 -8.67 24.22 28.51
C ALA A 969 -9.04 24.30 27.01
N THR A 970 -8.15 24.84 26.17
CA THR A 970 -8.41 24.99 24.73
C THR A 970 -8.36 23.64 24.00
N PHE A 971 -7.49 22.72 24.41
CA PHE A 971 -7.41 21.37 23.82
C PHE A 971 -8.62 20.50 24.19
N GLY A 972 -9.17 20.65 25.40
CA GLY A 972 -10.38 19.93 25.83
C GLY A 972 -11.62 20.25 24.99
N LEU A 973 -11.82 21.52 24.60
CA LEU A 973 -13.00 21.92 23.83
C LEU A 973 -12.99 21.35 22.40
N VAL A 974 -11.81 21.25 21.78
CA VAL A 974 -11.63 20.64 20.44
C VAL A 974 -11.92 19.13 20.49
N TRP A 975 -11.56 18.45 21.58
CA TRP A 975 -11.81 17.01 21.75
C TRP A 975 -13.31 16.71 22.00
N ILE A 976 -14.02 17.59 22.71
CA ILE A 976 -15.47 17.49 22.92
C ILE A 976 -16.24 17.68 21.60
N LEU A 977 -15.81 18.62 20.75
CA LEU A 977 -16.41 18.83 19.42
C LEU A 977 -16.16 17.64 18.47
N ALA A 978 -14.99 16.98 18.57
CA ALA A 978 -14.70 15.76 17.82
C ALA A 978 -15.60 14.57 18.24
N MET A 979 -15.93 14.45 19.52
CA MET A 979 -16.88 13.44 20.03
C MET A 979 -18.34 13.74 19.63
N MET A 980 -18.74 15.02 19.60
CA MET A 980 -20.08 15.41 19.13
C MET A 980 -20.32 15.07 17.64
N ALA A 981 -19.28 15.09 16.81
CA ALA A 981 -19.37 14.69 15.40
C ALA A 981 -19.64 13.19 15.18
N LEU A 982 -19.35 12.34 16.17
CA LEU A 982 -19.58 10.88 16.11
C LEU A 982 -20.94 10.44 16.69
N THR A 983 -21.75 11.36 17.24
CA THR A 983 -22.96 10.99 18.00
C THR A 983 -24.28 11.59 17.49
N VAL A 984 -24.28 12.45 16.46
CA VAL A 984 -25.52 13.09 15.95
C VAL A 984 -25.71 13.00 14.43
N PHE A 985 -25.82 11.76 13.94
CA PHE A 985 -26.71 11.47 12.81
C PHE A 985 -27.64 10.29 13.16
N PRO A 986 -28.88 10.57 13.55
CA PRO A 986 -29.96 9.60 13.39
C PRO A 986 -31.13 10.20 12.60
N LYS A 987 -31.53 9.51 11.52
CA LYS A 987 -32.88 9.66 10.96
C LYS A 987 -33.57 8.30 10.78
N PHE A 988 -34.58 8.11 11.63
CA PHE A 988 -35.83 7.34 11.46
C PHE A 988 -35.91 5.84 11.80
N LYS A 989 -36.53 5.60 12.98
CA LYS A 989 -37.63 4.66 13.31
C LYS A 989 -37.45 3.14 13.08
N LEU A 990 -37.60 2.36 14.17
CA LEU A 990 -38.91 1.73 14.53
C LEU A 990 -38.93 1.15 15.97
N GLY A 991 -40.11 1.16 16.61
CA GLY A 991 -40.68 0.03 17.39
C GLY A 991 -40.05 -0.56 18.67
N LYS A 992 -40.54 -0.11 19.85
CA LYS A 992 -40.94 -0.87 21.07
C LYS A 992 -40.12 -2.09 21.62
N LYS A 993 -39.85 -1.99 22.95
CA LYS A 993 -39.71 -3.04 24.00
C LYS A 993 -38.54 -4.05 23.89
N VAL A 994 -37.76 -4.19 24.97
CA VAL A 994 -37.84 -5.29 25.99
C VAL A 994 -36.92 -4.94 27.18
N SER A 995 -37.12 -5.62 28.31
CA SER A 995 -36.61 -5.33 29.66
C SER A 995 -35.30 -6.03 30.06
N LYS A 996 -34.64 -5.48 31.10
CA LYS A 996 -33.81 -6.15 32.15
C LYS A 996 -33.11 -7.49 31.81
N VAL A 997 -31.79 -7.54 32.00
CA VAL A 997 -31.09 -8.50 32.91
C VAL A 997 -29.85 -7.80 33.48
N LYS A 998 -29.40 -8.24 34.67
CA LYS A 998 -28.23 -7.81 35.46
C LYS A 998 -27.36 -9.05 35.73
N LEU A 999 -26.16 -8.85 36.33
CA LEU A 999 -25.19 -9.84 36.82
C LEU A 999 -24.22 -10.28 35.70
N ASP A 1000 -22.91 -10.04 35.76
CA ASP A 1000 -21.88 -10.18 36.83
C ASP A 1000 -21.08 -11.46 36.58
N GLU A 1001 -19.83 -11.31 36.13
CA GLU A 1001 -18.66 -12.11 36.55
C GLU A 1001 -17.36 -11.58 35.90
N ALA A 1002 -16.23 -11.79 36.57
CA ALA A 1002 -14.84 -11.41 36.22
C ALA A 1002 -14.38 -9.96 36.56
N SER A 1003 -13.82 -9.82 37.76
CA SER A 1003 -12.80 -8.81 38.12
C SER A 1003 -11.42 -9.48 38.07
N THR A 1004 -10.28 -8.85 37.78
CA THR A 1004 -9.63 -7.70 38.45
C THR A 1004 -8.47 -7.16 37.58
N ALA A 1005 -7.82 -6.08 38.04
CA ALA A 1005 -6.63 -5.45 37.44
C ALA A 1005 -6.85 -4.69 36.11
N HIS A 1006 -7.53 -3.54 36.21
CA HIS A 1006 -7.17 -2.24 35.60
C HIS A 1006 -8.32 -1.25 35.83
N GLY A 1007 -8.12 -0.26 36.70
CA GLY A 1007 -9.07 0.84 36.86
C GLY A 1007 -9.18 1.64 35.56
N THR A 1008 -10.38 1.73 35.01
CA THR A 1008 -10.61 2.37 33.70
C THR A 1008 -10.24 3.85 33.69
N LEU A 1009 -9.75 4.34 32.54
CA LEU A 1009 -9.35 5.74 32.34
C LEU A 1009 -10.43 6.75 32.77
N SER A 1010 -11.71 6.35 32.67
CA SER A 1010 -12.87 7.17 33.02
C SER A 1010 -13.00 7.46 34.51
N SER A 1011 -12.60 6.57 35.42
CA SER A 1011 -12.72 6.82 36.86
C SER A 1011 -11.69 7.82 37.37
N ARG A 1012 -10.43 7.70 36.91
CA ARG A 1012 -9.37 8.70 37.16
C ARG A 1012 -9.69 10.05 36.50
N ALA A 1013 -10.29 10.06 35.31
CA ALA A 1013 -10.78 11.29 34.69
C ALA A 1013 -11.91 11.96 35.51
N LEU A 1014 -12.79 11.18 36.15
CA LEU A 1014 -13.85 11.72 37.00
C LEU A 1014 -13.31 12.35 38.29
N GLU A 1015 -12.28 11.76 38.92
CA GLU A 1015 -11.66 12.36 40.11
C GLU A 1015 -10.84 13.63 39.78
N LEU A 1016 -10.11 13.66 38.65
CA LEU A 1016 -9.42 14.87 38.17
C LEU A 1016 -10.37 15.97 37.67
N SER A 1017 -11.60 15.64 37.28
CA SER A 1017 -12.58 16.64 36.87
C SER A 1017 -13.13 17.48 38.02
N ARG A 1018 -13.05 17.03 39.29
CA ARG A 1018 -13.63 17.74 40.44
C ARG A 1018 -12.96 19.10 40.76
N PRO A 1019 -11.62 19.25 40.74
CA PRO A 1019 -10.98 20.57 40.88
C PRO A 1019 -11.26 21.49 39.69
N LEU A 1020 -11.27 20.95 38.47
CA LEU A 1020 -11.56 21.71 37.25
C LEU A 1020 -13.02 22.19 37.21
N MET A 1021 -13.97 21.34 37.62
CA MET A 1021 -15.36 21.73 37.87
C MET A 1021 -15.45 22.79 38.96
N LYS A 1022 -14.71 22.69 40.07
CA LYS A 1022 -14.68 23.77 41.09
C LYS A 1022 -14.14 25.08 40.51
N ALA A 1023 -13.13 25.07 39.64
CA ALA A 1023 -12.61 26.28 38.99
C ALA A 1023 -13.59 26.86 37.95
N ILE A 1024 -14.22 26.01 37.13
CA ILE A 1024 -15.27 26.42 36.17
C ILE A 1024 -16.50 26.94 36.91
N VAL A 1025 -16.88 26.32 38.04
CA VAL A 1025 -17.97 26.78 38.91
C VAL A 1025 -17.57 28.06 39.64
N SER A 1026 -16.32 28.28 40.07
CA SER A 1026 -15.87 29.57 40.61
C SER A 1026 -15.81 30.67 39.55
N ALA A 1027 -15.44 30.36 38.30
CA ALA A 1027 -15.50 31.30 37.19
C ALA A 1027 -16.95 31.61 36.79
N ALA A 1028 -17.84 30.61 36.78
CA ALA A 1028 -19.27 30.78 36.53
C ALA A 1028 -19.99 31.48 37.69
N ILE A 1029 -19.58 31.26 38.95
CA ILE A 1029 -20.02 32.02 40.12
C ILE A 1029 -19.43 33.43 40.12
N GLY A 1030 -18.23 33.63 39.57
CA GLY A 1030 -17.67 34.97 39.32
C GLY A 1030 -18.49 35.73 38.27
N SER A 1031 -18.76 35.12 37.12
CA SER A 1031 -19.64 35.68 36.09
C SER A 1031 -21.09 35.83 36.56
N ALA A 1032 -21.61 34.93 37.39
CA ALA A 1032 -22.95 35.01 37.97
C ALA A 1032 -23.01 36.01 39.14
N ALA A 1033 -21.94 36.22 39.91
CA ALA A 1033 -21.87 37.28 40.90
C ALA A 1033 -21.73 38.66 40.23
N CYS A 1034 -20.98 38.76 39.13
CA CYS A 1034 -20.99 39.95 38.29
C CYS A 1034 -22.35 40.17 37.60
N ALA A 1035 -23.10 39.11 37.27
CA ALA A 1035 -24.46 39.23 36.73
C ALA A 1035 -25.53 39.50 37.81
N PHE A 1036 -25.37 39.02 39.04
CA PHE A 1036 -26.33 39.19 40.14
C PHE A 1036 -26.07 40.44 41.00
N ILE A 1037 -24.86 41.00 40.94
CA ILE A 1037 -24.54 42.36 41.39
C ILE A 1037 -24.89 43.40 40.30
N ALA A 1038 -25.13 42.97 39.04
CA ALA A 1038 -25.57 43.84 37.94
C ALA A 1038 -27.08 43.82 37.66
N ASP A 1039 -27.79 42.70 37.87
CA ASP A 1039 -29.25 42.56 37.71
C ASP A 1039 -29.94 42.27 39.06
N ALA A 1040 -29.97 43.29 39.91
CA ALA A 1040 -30.57 43.24 41.25
C ALA A 1040 -32.12 43.40 41.22
N PRO A 1041 -32.90 42.59 41.97
CA PRO A 1041 -34.36 42.70 42.01
C PRO A 1041 -34.94 42.99 43.41
N ASP A 1042 -34.48 44.06 44.07
CA ASP A 1042 -35.41 45.01 44.73
C ASP A 1042 -34.66 46.26 45.25
N ILE A 1043 -34.17 47.06 44.30
CA ILE A 1043 -34.25 48.52 44.47
C ILE A 1043 -35.69 48.91 44.12
N THR A 1044 -36.66 48.55 44.97
CA THR A 1044 -37.98 49.16 44.95
C THR A 1044 -38.15 50.10 46.13
N LEU A 1045 -38.32 51.39 45.79
CA LEU A 1045 -39.07 52.36 46.57
C LEU A 1045 -38.76 52.46 48.09
N LYS A 1046 -37.73 53.25 48.45
CA LYS A 1046 -37.95 54.61 49.03
C LYS A 1046 -36.69 55.35 49.52
N SER A 1047 -35.63 55.34 48.72
CA SER A 1047 -34.87 56.58 48.46
C SER A 1047 -35.23 57.13 47.06
N ALA A 1048 -36.48 56.98 46.61
CA ALA A 1048 -37.46 58.07 46.75
C ALA A 1048 -37.20 59.08 47.88
N SER A 1049 -36.37 60.09 47.59
CA SER A 1049 -36.64 61.47 48.00
C SER A 1049 -35.74 62.45 47.21
N TRP A 1050 -36.02 62.66 45.92
CA TRP A 1050 -36.36 63.95 45.27
C TRP A 1050 -36.34 63.83 43.72
N MET A 1051 -37.22 63.04 43.09
CA MET A 1051 -38.56 62.63 43.53
C MET A 1051 -38.59 61.72 44.77
N LEU A 1052 -39.32 61.96 45.87
CA LEU A 1052 -39.70 63.23 46.54
C LEU A 1052 -40.42 64.26 45.66
N PRO A 1053 -40.07 65.57 45.71
CA PRO A 1053 -40.73 66.54 44.88
C PRO A 1053 -40.30 66.36 43.42
N VAL A 1054 -41.31 66.17 42.59
CA VAL A 1054 -41.27 65.88 41.16
C VAL A 1054 -40.80 67.13 40.36
N VAL A 1055 -40.60 66.96 39.04
CA VAL A 1055 -40.70 67.98 37.95
C VAL A 1055 -39.38 68.37 37.23
N GLU A 1056 -39.26 67.85 36.01
CA GLU A 1056 -38.57 68.34 34.78
C GLU A 1056 -37.11 68.84 34.73
N ASN A 1057 -36.40 69.10 35.83
CA ASN A 1057 -35.19 69.97 35.73
C ASN A 1057 -33.83 69.29 35.41
N ARG A 1058 -33.04 69.96 34.56
CA ARG A 1058 -31.72 69.62 33.96
C ARG A 1058 -30.60 69.15 34.93
N LYS A 1059 -30.75 69.30 36.25
CA LYS A 1059 -29.65 69.12 37.23
C LYS A 1059 -29.32 67.66 37.59
N THR A 1060 -30.26 66.73 37.51
CA THR A 1060 -29.98 65.31 37.82
C THR A 1060 -29.24 64.61 36.67
N ARG A 1061 -29.57 64.95 35.41
CA ARG A 1061 -28.70 64.64 34.25
C ARG A 1061 -27.30 65.24 34.45
N LYS A 1062 -27.20 66.45 35.02
CA LYS A 1062 -25.91 67.06 35.35
C LYS A 1062 -25.14 66.27 36.42
N ALA A 1063 -25.78 65.67 37.42
CA ALA A 1063 -25.09 64.85 38.43
C ALA A 1063 -24.54 63.51 37.89
N ALA A 1064 -25.32 62.80 37.07
CA ALA A 1064 -24.85 61.60 36.37
C ALA A 1064 -23.75 61.94 35.34
N SER A 1065 -23.92 63.06 34.63
CA SER A 1065 -22.88 63.64 33.76
C SER A 1065 -21.64 64.05 34.57
N ASP A 1066 -21.77 64.63 35.76
CA ASP A 1066 -20.65 65.03 36.62
C ASP A 1066 -19.91 63.80 37.18
N LEU A 1067 -20.57 62.65 37.35
CA LEU A 1067 -19.93 61.39 37.73
C LEU A 1067 -19.20 60.74 36.54
N LEU A 1068 -19.81 60.74 35.35
CA LEU A 1068 -19.15 60.34 34.10
C LEU A 1068 -18.00 61.27 33.74
N ILE A 1069 -18.13 62.58 33.96
CA ILE A 1069 -17.08 63.59 33.85
C ILE A 1069 -16.01 63.32 34.89
N LYS A 1070 -16.32 62.95 36.15
CA LYS A 1070 -15.30 62.56 37.13
C LYS A 1070 -14.57 61.27 36.74
N TYR A 1071 -15.26 60.27 36.21
CA TYR A 1071 -14.63 59.02 35.76
C TYR A 1071 -13.78 59.22 34.48
N ALA A 1072 -14.28 60.05 33.56
CA ALA A 1072 -13.54 60.53 32.39
C ALA A 1072 -12.37 61.42 32.80
N VAL A 1073 -12.49 62.27 33.83
CA VAL A 1073 -11.42 63.12 34.37
C VAL A 1073 -10.38 62.29 35.12
N VAL A 1074 -10.74 61.21 35.83
CA VAL A 1074 -9.76 60.29 36.43
C VAL A 1074 -9.01 59.50 35.34
N SER A 1075 -9.72 59.06 34.29
CA SER A 1075 -9.12 58.40 33.12
C SER A 1075 -8.25 59.37 32.30
N PHE A 1076 -8.69 60.62 32.15
CA PHE A 1076 -7.96 61.70 31.49
C PHE A 1076 -6.80 62.22 32.34
N ALA A 1077 -6.87 62.19 33.67
CA ALA A 1077 -5.77 62.52 34.58
C ALA A 1077 -4.67 61.44 34.56
N ARG A 1078 -5.05 60.16 34.50
CA ARG A 1078 -4.12 59.06 34.17
C ARG A 1078 -3.54 59.21 32.75
N GLY A 1079 -4.34 59.68 31.80
CA GLY A 1079 -3.88 60.07 30.47
C GLY A 1079 -2.87 61.21 30.49
N VAL A 1080 -3.14 62.31 31.19
CA VAL A 1080 -2.31 63.52 31.23
C VAL A 1080 -1.00 63.29 31.97
N THR A 1081 -0.98 62.51 33.05
CA THR A 1081 0.27 62.11 33.73
C THR A 1081 1.16 61.19 32.89
N SER A 1082 0.59 60.48 31.89
CA SER A 1082 1.34 59.70 30.90
C SER A 1082 1.58 60.44 29.56
N ILE A 1083 1.05 61.67 29.37
CA ILE A 1083 1.10 62.41 28.09
C ILE A 1083 1.65 63.82 28.31
N ALA A 1084 2.88 63.90 28.81
CA ALA A 1084 3.76 65.03 28.54
C ALA A 1084 4.72 64.65 27.39
N ARG A 1085 4.41 65.12 26.17
CA ARG A 1085 5.13 64.89 24.89
C ARG A 1085 4.98 63.50 24.22
N ARG A 1086 3.83 63.27 23.56
CA ARG A 1086 3.74 63.18 22.07
C ARG A 1086 2.32 62.87 21.54
N LYS A 1087 1.83 63.78 20.67
CA LYS A 1087 0.74 63.64 19.67
C LYS A 1087 -0.73 63.47 20.16
N ARG A 1088 -1.45 64.60 20.12
CA ARG A 1088 -2.91 64.80 20.35
C ARG A 1088 -3.87 63.81 19.67
N LEU A 1089 -3.49 63.18 18.55
CA LEU A 1089 -4.40 62.29 17.79
C LEU A 1089 -4.92 61.10 18.60
N SER A 1090 -4.12 60.54 19.52
CA SER A 1090 -4.53 59.35 20.28
C SER A 1090 -5.70 59.64 21.23
N MET A 1091 -5.65 60.74 21.99
CA MET A 1091 -6.78 61.13 22.85
C MET A 1091 -8.04 61.41 22.04
N MET A 1092 -7.91 62.16 20.94
CA MET A 1092 -9.06 62.52 20.10
C MET A 1092 -9.79 61.28 19.56
N LYS A 1093 -9.05 60.22 19.24
CA LYS A 1093 -9.62 58.94 18.81
C LYS A 1093 -10.40 58.22 19.92
N HIS A 1094 -9.81 58.03 21.10
CA HIS A 1094 -10.50 57.37 22.21
C HIS A 1094 -11.71 58.17 22.71
N SER A 1095 -11.66 59.50 22.67
CA SER A 1095 -12.81 60.36 22.98
C SER A 1095 -13.96 60.19 21.98
N VAL A 1096 -13.67 60.06 20.68
CA VAL A 1096 -14.70 59.79 19.66
C VAL A 1096 -15.28 58.38 19.84
N GLU A 1097 -14.46 57.36 20.03
CA GLU A 1097 -14.90 55.97 20.23
C GLU A 1097 -15.78 55.82 21.49
N LEU A 1098 -15.44 56.49 22.59
CA LEU A 1098 -16.26 56.54 23.81
C LEU A 1098 -17.58 57.30 23.59
N MET A 1099 -17.55 58.46 22.92
CA MET A 1099 -18.76 59.23 22.61
C MET A 1099 -19.72 58.45 21.69
N THR A 1100 -19.20 57.75 20.67
CA THR A 1100 -20.01 56.89 19.79
C THR A 1100 -20.61 55.71 20.56
N THR A 1101 -19.87 55.11 21.49
CA THR A 1101 -20.37 54.00 22.34
C THR A 1101 -21.50 54.48 23.26
N LEU A 1102 -21.33 55.62 23.93
CA LEU A 1102 -22.35 56.23 24.79
C LEU A 1102 -23.58 56.69 24.00
N TYR A 1103 -23.40 57.20 22.78
CA TYR A 1103 -24.50 57.61 21.90
C TYR A 1103 -25.29 56.41 21.34
N ALA A 1104 -24.60 55.32 20.98
CA ALA A 1104 -25.25 54.07 20.56
C ALA A 1104 -26.12 53.47 21.68
N ILE A 1105 -25.65 53.53 22.93
CA ILE A 1105 -26.45 53.15 24.11
C ILE A 1105 -27.66 54.07 24.30
N HIS A 1106 -27.58 55.35 23.95
CA HIS A 1106 -28.71 56.29 24.07
C HIS A 1106 -29.83 56.05 23.05
N HIS A 1107 -29.56 55.32 21.95
CA HIS A 1107 -30.50 54.99 20.88
C HIS A 1107 -30.76 53.47 20.77
N ASP A 1108 -30.57 52.72 21.85
CA ASP A 1108 -30.80 51.26 21.95
C ASP A 1108 -30.02 50.38 20.94
N LEU A 1109 -28.94 50.90 20.34
CA LEU A 1109 -28.07 50.21 19.38
C LEU A 1109 -27.03 49.32 20.10
N PHE A 1110 -27.51 48.46 21.00
CA PHE A 1110 -26.72 47.68 21.95
C PHE A 1110 -25.57 46.89 21.31
N VAL A 1111 -25.80 46.28 20.14
CA VAL A 1111 -24.81 45.47 19.42
C VAL A 1111 -23.59 46.30 18.96
N VAL A 1112 -23.80 47.57 18.59
CA VAL A 1112 -22.71 48.46 18.15
C VAL A 1112 -21.86 48.90 19.34
N ALA A 1113 -22.49 49.24 20.47
CA ALA A 1113 -21.79 49.58 21.70
C ALA A 1113 -20.98 48.39 22.25
N LEU A 1114 -21.56 47.19 22.21
CA LEU A 1114 -20.88 45.96 22.60
C LEU A 1114 -19.67 45.68 21.69
N ALA A 1115 -19.82 45.82 20.36
CA ALA A 1115 -18.72 45.62 19.41
C ALA A 1115 -17.57 46.62 19.59
N CYS A 1116 -17.87 47.91 19.84
CA CYS A 1116 -16.83 48.91 20.12
C CYS A 1116 -16.05 48.59 21.39
N SER A 1117 -16.72 48.20 22.49
CA SER A 1117 -16.06 47.76 23.72
C SER A 1117 -15.25 46.48 23.52
N LEU A 1118 -15.76 45.50 22.76
CA LEU A 1118 -15.05 44.25 22.47
C LEU A 1118 -13.76 44.48 21.67
N VAL A 1119 -13.77 45.42 20.72
CA VAL A 1119 -12.58 45.80 19.94
C VAL A 1119 -11.50 46.45 20.83
N ILE A 1120 -11.89 47.17 21.88
CA ILE A 1120 -10.95 47.73 22.88
C ILE A 1120 -10.31 46.60 23.70
N GLU A 1121 -11.14 45.77 24.35
CA GLU A 1121 -10.68 44.68 25.21
C GLU A 1121 -9.82 43.66 24.47
N VAL A 1122 -10.24 43.23 23.27
CA VAL A 1122 -9.49 42.21 22.52
C VAL A 1122 -8.17 42.76 21.96
N ARG A 1123 -8.05 44.08 21.72
CA ARG A 1123 -6.78 44.71 21.38
C ARG A 1123 -5.82 44.77 22.56
N VAL A 1124 -6.34 44.95 23.78
CA VAL A 1124 -5.57 44.85 25.04
C VAL A 1124 -5.16 43.40 25.29
N PHE A 1125 -6.07 42.44 25.11
CA PHE A 1125 -5.80 41.00 25.22
C PHE A 1125 -4.72 40.54 24.22
N ALA A 1126 -4.81 40.93 22.94
CA ALA A 1126 -3.80 40.58 21.94
C ALA A 1126 -2.41 41.18 22.26
N THR A 1127 -2.36 42.34 22.92
CA THR A 1127 -1.11 42.94 23.38
C THR A 1127 -0.51 42.15 24.54
N HIS A 1128 -1.33 41.79 25.54
CA HIS A 1128 -0.90 40.95 26.65
C HIS A 1128 -0.55 39.52 26.22
N PHE A 1129 -1.27 38.92 25.27
CA PHE A 1129 -0.96 37.59 24.73
C PHE A 1129 0.38 37.55 23.97
N ARG A 1130 0.73 38.63 23.25
CA ARG A 1130 2.07 38.78 22.64
C ARG A 1130 3.18 38.92 23.68
N VAL A 1131 2.92 39.55 24.83
CA VAL A 1131 3.86 39.65 25.96
C VAL A 1131 3.98 38.31 26.69
N PHE A 1132 2.87 37.65 26.97
CA PHE A 1132 2.75 36.31 27.56
C PHE A 1132 3.51 35.27 26.74
N ALA A 1133 3.30 35.22 25.42
CA ALA A 1133 4.04 34.32 24.52
C ALA A 1133 5.54 34.61 24.45
N ARG A 1134 5.98 35.85 24.73
CA ARG A 1134 7.41 36.22 24.87
C ARG A 1134 8.01 35.83 26.22
N VAL A 1135 7.22 35.83 27.29
CA VAL A 1135 7.67 35.57 28.67
C VAL A 1135 7.61 34.08 29.01
N ALA A 1136 6.71 33.31 28.39
CA ALA A 1136 6.43 31.92 28.72
C ALA A 1136 7.47 30.88 28.28
N SER A 1137 8.39 31.21 27.36
CA SER A 1137 9.15 30.19 26.61
C SER A 1137 10.56 29.86 27.13
N GLY A 1138 11.11 30.63 28.07
CA GLY A 1138 12.14 30.18 29.03
C GLY A 1138 13.54 29.71 28.57
N PHE A 1139 13.79 29.28 27.32
CA PHE A 1139 15.11 28.81 26.84
C PHE A 1139 15.43 29.23 25.38
N PRO A 1140 16.71 29.41 24.99
CA PRO A 1140 17.08 30.51 24.07
C PRO A 1140 17.05 30.27 22.54
N HIS A 1141 16.79 29.06 22.03
CA HIS A 1141 16.87 28.79 20.57
C HIS A 1141 15.55 28.31 19.93
N TYR A 1142 14.44 28.57 20.60
CA TYR A 1142 13.07 28.41 20.09
C TYR A 1142 12.68 29.45 19.00
N GLU A 1143 13.56 30.42 18.73
CA GLU A 1143 13.20 31.72 18.16
C GLU A 1143 12.88 31.77 16.66
N THR A 1144 13.06 30.72 15.87
CA THR A 1144 12.85 30.83 14.40
C THR A 1144 11.51 30.28 13.93
N PHE A 1145 11.20 29.00 14.18
CA PHE A 1145 9.98 28.39 13.66
C PHE A 1145 8.75 28.64 14.55
N ALA A 1146 8.90 28.58 15.88
CA ALA A 1146 7.81 28.87 16.79
C ALA A 1146 7.49 30.37 16.89
N TYR A 1147 8.48 31.25 16.66
CA TYR A 1147 8.21 32.67 16.44
C TYR A 1147 7.41 32.91 15.14
N ALA A 1148 7.75 32.23 14.05
CA ALA A 1148 6.98 32.32 12.80
C ALA A 1148 5.56 31.75 12.93
N ALA A 1149 5.40 30.62 13.64
CA ALA A 1149 4.10 29.98 13.90
C ALA A 1149 3.23 30.83 14.85
N SER A 1150 3.79 31.32 15.96
CA SER A 1150 3.09 32.23 16.87
C SER A 1150 2.77 33.58 16.22
N ARG A 1151 3.62 34.10 15.32
CA ARG A 1151 3.31 35.29 14.52
C ARG A 1151 2.16 35.04 13.55
N THR A 1152 2.14 33.90 12.85
CA THR A 1152 1.05 33.52 11.94
C THR A 1152 -0.27 33.29 12.69
N LEU A 1153 -0.23 32.61 13.84
CA LEU A 1153 -1.37 32.47 14.74
C LEU A 1153 -1.84 33.81 15.31
N ALA A 1154 -0.92 34.71 15.69
CA ALA A 1154 -1.27 36.06 16.15
C ALA A 1154 -1.87 36.93 15.02
N THR A 1155 -1.44 36.74 13.76
CA THR A 1155 -2.03 37.40 12.59
C THR A 1155 -3.42 36.84 12.27
N LEU A 1156 -3.60 35.51 12.27
CA LEU A 1156 -4.91 34.87 12.08
C LEU A 1156 -5.89 35.23 13.20
N ALA A 1157 -5.41 35.28 14.45
CA ALA A 1157 -6.18 35.81 15.57
C ALA A 1157 -6.54 37.29 15.35
N LEU A 1158 -5.61 38.13 14.89
CA LEU A 1158 -5.90 39.54 14.58
C LEU A 1158 -7.03 39.68 13.54
N TYR A 1159 -7.01 38.84 12.50
CA TYR A 1159 -8.06 38.76 11.48
C TYR A 1159 -9.41 38.36 12.07
N ALA A 1160 -9.46 37.29 12.86
CA ALA A 1160 -10.68 36.80 13.50
C ALA A 1160 -11.26 37.80 14.51
N PHE A 1161 -10.39 38.49 15.27
CA PHE A 1161 -10.80 39.28 16.43
C PHE A 1161 -10.95 40.80 16.20
N GLN A 1162 -10.28 41.39 15.21
CA GLN A 1162 -10.47 42.82 14.89
C GLN A 1162 -11.34 43.04 13.66
N ILE A 1163 -11.12 42.26 12.60
CA ILE A 1163 -11.72 42.55 11.29
C ILE A 1163 -13.16 42.01 11.22
N ALA A 1164 -13.42 40.79 11.68
CA ALA A 1164 -14.77 40.22 11.63
C ALA A 1164 -15.80 41.00 12.48
N PRO A 1165 -15.53 41.41 13.74
CA PRO A 1165 -16.50 42.20 14.52
C PRO A 1165 -16.74 43.60 13.94
N THR A 1166 -15.70 44.26 13.41
CA THR A 1166 -15.83 45.59 12.80
C THR A 1166 -16.65 45.54 11.50
N LEU A 1167 -16.48 44.50 10.67
CA LEU A 1167 -17.29 44.30 9.47
C LEU A 1167 -18.75 43.95 9.81
N LEU A 1168 -18.97 43.13 10.84
CA LEU A 1168 -20.33 42.82 11.33
C LEU A 1168 -21.04 44.06 11.90
N ALA A 1169 -20.35 44.86 12.72
CA ALA A 1169 -20.88 46.10 13.27
C ALA A 1169 -21.19 47.13 12.16
N GLY A 1170 -20.28 47.33 11.21
CA GLY A 1170 -20.50 48.20 10.05
C GLY A 1170 -21.70 47.76 9.20
N ARG A 1171 -21.90 46.44 9.03
CA ARG A 1171 -23.06 45.89 8.29
C ARG A 1171 -24.37 46.02 9.07
N ALA A 1172 -24.37 45.78 10.38
CA ALA A 1172 -25.54 45.96 11.23
C ALA A 1172 -26.00 47.43 11.30
N LEU A 1173 -25.02 48.35 11.32
CA LEU A 1173 -25.28 49.79 11.38
C LEU A 1173 -25.70 50.37 10.02
N ALA A 1174 -25.11 49.89 8.91
CA ALA A 1174 -25.60 50.18 7.57
C ALA A 1174 -27.05 49.69 7.36
N LEU A 1175 -27.44 48.56 7.97
CA LEU A 1175 -28.83 48.10 7.96
C LEU A 1175 -29.78 49.02 8.75
N HIS A 1176 -29.33 49.64 9.85
CA HIS A 1176 -30.15 50.60 10.62
C HIS A 1176 -30.25 51.99 9.97
N ILE A 1177 -29.21 52.41 9.25
CA ILE A 1177 -29.25 53.62 8.42
C ILE A 1177 -30.17 53.38 7.21
N ASN A 1178 -30.07 52.24 6.54
CA ASN A 1178 -30.94 51.87 5.42
C ASN A 1178 -32.39 51.54 5.82
N SER A 1179 -32.69 51.45 7.12
CA SER A 1179 -34.04 51.29 7.66
C SER A 1179 -34.59 52.57 8.29
N ASP A 1180 -33.98 53.73 8.00
CA ASP A 1180 -34.35 55.07 8.45
C ASP A 1180 -34.47 55.26 10.00
N VAL A 1181 -33.89 54.33 10.79
CA VAL A 1181 -33.84 54.43 12.26
C VAL A 1181 -32.82 55.48 12.71
N ILE A 1182 -31.81 55.74 11.87
CA ILE A 1182 -30.86 56.84 12.03
C ILE A 1182 -30.84 57.61 10.71
N ASP A 1183 -31.40 58.82 10.68
CA ASP A 1183 -31.39 59.69 9.50
C ASP A 1183 -29.93 59.96 9.05
N PRO A 1184 -29.52 59.50 7.84
CA PRO A 1184 -28.16 59.69 7.34
C PRO A 1184 -27.82 61.14 7.01
N SER A 1185 -28.82 62.00 6.78
CA SER A 1185 -28.65 63.44 6.51
C SER A 1185 -28.50 64.27 7.78
N SER A 1186 -28.90 63.73 8.94
CA SER A 1186 -28.66 64.35 10.23
C SER A 1186 -27.16 64.44 10.53
N GLY A 1187 -26.74 65.48 11.26
CA GLY A 1187 -25.35 65.61 11.70
C GLY A 1187 -24.85 64.41 12.53
N THR A 1188 -25.78 63.69 13.16
CA THR A 1188 -25.54 62.42 13.86
C THR A 1188 -25.24 61.28 12.89
N GLY A 1189 -26.07 61.06 11.86
CA GLY A 1189 -25.87 60.01 10.86
C GLY A 1189 -24.53 60.16 10.12
N ILE A 1190 -24.13 61.41 9.86
CA ILE A 1190 -22.81 61.76 9.31
C ILE A 1190 -21.69 61.40 10.31
N ALA A 1191 -21.80 61.77 11.59
CA ALA A 1191 -20.78 61.47 12.60
C ALA A 1191 -20.58 59.96 12.81
N VAL A 1192 -21.67 59.20 12.83
CA VAL A 1192 -21.66 57.73 12.93
C VAL A 1192 -21.00 57.11 11.70
N SER A 1193 -21.35 57.57 10.50
CA SER A 1193 -20.74 57.09 9.24
C SER A 1193 -19.24 57.36 9.16
N VAL A 1194 -18.80 58.55 9.62
CA VAL A 1194 -17.37 58.91 9.71
C VAL A 1194 -16.64 58.01 10.73
N ALA A 1195 -17.25 57.68 11.87
CA ALA A 1195 -16.65 56.81 12.86
C ALA A 1195 -16.40 55.39 12.33
N ILE A 1196 -17.35 54.80 11.59
CA ILE A 1196 -17.18 53.50 10.91
C ILE A 1196 -15.99 53.56 9.94
N CYS A 1197 -15.96 54.58 9.08
CA CYS A 1197 -14.89 54.77 8.09
C CYS A 1197 -13.51 54.92 8.75
N VAL A 1198 -13.42 55.65 9.88
CA VAL A 1198 -12.17 55.82 10.65
C VAL A 1198 -11.74 54.52 11.32
N ALA A 1199 -12.67 53.70 11.84
CA ALA A 1199 -12.38 52.40 12.44
C ALA A 1199 -11.83 51.41 11.40
N VAL A 1200 -12.54 51.26 10.26
CA VAL A 1200 -12.15 50.38 9.14
C VAL A 1200 -10.81 50.83 8.53
N ALA A 1201 -10.63 52.14 8.28
CA ALA A 1201 -9.38 52.68 7.77
C ALA A 1201 -8.21 52.54 8.77
N SER A 1202 -8.49 52.54 10.08
CA SER A 1202 -7.47 52.28 11.12
C SER A 1202 -7.01 50.83 11.11
N ALA A 1203 -7.94 49.87 10.99
CA ALA A 1203 -7.60 48.45 10.86
C ALA A 1203 -6.76 48.19 9.59
N GLY A 1204 -7.14 48.82 8.46
CA GLY A 1204 -6.38 48.76 7.21
C GLY A 1204 -4.95 49.32 7.33
N ARG A 1205 -4.73 50.41 8.09
CA ARG A 1205 -3.37 50.96 8.29
C ARG A 1205 -2.46 50.04 9.13
N VAL A 1206 -2.99 49.38 10.16
CA VAL A 1206 -2.21 48.43 10.97
C VAL A 1206 -1.82 47.22 10.13
N TYR A 1207 -2.74 46.70 9.33
CA TYR A 1207 -2.46 45.64 8.36
C TYR A 1207 -1.32 46.01 7.39
N VAL A 1208 -1.36 47.21 6.82
CA VAL A 1208 -0.29 47.69 5.92
C VAL A 1208 1.06 47.84 6.65
N GLN A 1209 1.08 48.35 7.89
CA GLN A 1209 2.33 48.48 8.65
C GLN A 1209 2.96 47.13 9.03
N ASP A 1210 2.18 46.16 9.50
CA ASP A 1210 2.71 44.84 9.88
C ASP A 1210 3.21 44.05 8.64
N VAL A 1211 2.53 44.19 7.49
CA VAL A 1211 3.01 43.64 6.20
C VAL A 1211 4.30 44.35 5.74
N GLN A 1212 4.37 45.68 5.87
CA GLN A 1212 5.59 46.44 5.56
C GLN A 1212 6.77 46.05 6.48
N HIS A 1213 6.52 45.80 7.77
CA HIS A 1213 7.55 45.33 8.69
C HIS A 1213 8.03 43.92 8.35
N ALA A 1214 7.12 43.01 8.00
CA ALA A 1214 7.46 41.65 7.56
C ALA A 1214 8.28 41.63 6.26
N VAL A 1215 7.99 42.55 5.32
CA VAL A 1215 8.77 42.72 4.08
C VAL A 1215 10.12 43.39 4.34
N ALA A 1216 10.18 44.35 5.26
CA ALA A 1216 11.43 45.01 5.67
C ALA A 1216 12.39 44.03 6.38
N GLU A 1217 11.89 43.23 7.34
CA GLU A 1217 12.69 42.18 7.99
C GLU A 1217 13.17 41.12 6.99
N ARG A 1218 12.33 40.71 6.02
CA ARG A 1218 12.76 39.78 4.98
C ARG A 1218 13.91 40.36 4.15
N LYS A 1219 13.80 41.62 3.71
CA LYS A 1219 14.89 42.32 3.00
C LYS A 1219 16.14 42.56 3.86
N ILE A 1220 16.01 42.74 5.17
CA ILE A 1220 17.15 42.85 6.10
C ILE A 1220 17.82 41.49 6.29
N ARG A 1221 17.05 40.41 6.47
CA ARG A 1221 17.56 39.06 6.65
C ARG A 1221 18.21 38.53 5.37
N ASP A 1222 17.61 38.77 4.22
CA ASP A 1222 18.19 38.45 2.91
C ASP A 1222 19.50 39.24 2.69
N ARG A 1223 19.58 40.50 3.14
CA ARG A 1223 20.84 41.29 3.14
C ARG A 1223 21.90 40.77 4.12
N ILE A 1224 21.52 40.32 5.32
CA ILE A 1224 22.48 39.77 6.30
C ILE A 1224 23.02 38.43 5.80
N LEU A 1225 22.17 37.57 5.23
CA LEU A 1225 22.57 36.29 4.66
C LEU A 1225 23.40 36.48 3.38
N SER A 1226 23.11 37.48 2.55
CA SER A 1226 23.94 37.79 1.37
C SER A 1226 25.29 38.41 1.73
N VAL A 1227 25.42 39.08 2.88
CA VAL A 1227 26.70 39.64 3.37
C VAL A 1227 27.52 38.59 4.14
N ALA A 1228 26.88 37.61 4.79
CA ALA A 1228 27.57 36.52 5.48
C ALA A 1228 28.05 35.37 4.57
N THR A 1229 27.82 35.46 3.25
CA THR A 1229 28.27 34.46 2.26
C THR A 1229 29.01 35.07 1.06
N SER A 1230 29.32 36.37 1.10
CA SER A 1230 30.36 36.97 0.27
C SER A 1230 31.63 37.15 1.13
N ALA A 1231 32.67 36.40 0.78
CA ALA A 1231 34.07 36.68 1.10
C ALA A 1231 34.77 36.85 -0.26
N ASP A 1232 35.06 38.05 -0.79
CA ASP A 1232 34.98 39.43 -0.26
C ASP A 1232 33.68 39.76 0.52
N ILE A 1233 33.69 40.02 1.84
CA ILE A 1233 34.72 40.63 2.71
C ILE A 1233 35.05 39.74 3.92
#